data_AF-E4Y0C3-F1
#
_entry.id   AF-E4Y0C3-F1
#
_cell.length_a   1.000
_cell.length_b   1.000
_cell.length_c   1.000
_cell.angle_alpha   90.00
_cell.angle_beta   90.00
_cell.angle_gamma   90.00
#
_symmetry.space_group_name_H-M   'P 1'
#
loop_
_entity.id
_entity.type
_entity.pdbx_description
1 polymer ?
#
loop_
_entity_poly.entity_id
_entity_poly.type
_entity_poly.pdbx_seq_one_letter_code
_entity_poly.pdbx_strand_id
1 'polypeptide(L)'
;MRIRKSSILAFFLVFCFISYSIWAFSRAKEETEKGLREIPPIEDEISALNKKIAQLEAEARGNVKILSSIKDKLDVLVDVERTNNGENAILSEIQSQLKSPFEQILAPEKKSNGQCAATVGYRGSGSTYHVDKFYEEWDFVDRDGGVWKQGWEIKSSDQEWRDTKLQIILMPHSHNDPGWVKTLDTYYTGQTRTILKVIVDALSKNPLRKFIWAETVFLNMWFDDQTVTQDYKTRFTSLLKAGQIEIVTGGWVMTEEAPSHYFAMSDQLIEGHQWLKKHFDYHPKNGYNCDTFGASPTTAYLNHLAGIDHMLIQRTHYVVKKNFAEKNILEFNWRQSFDNSGSDETFTHMMPFYSYDVPHTCGPDPSVCCQFDFRRLRKVSPPVTCPWRKEPIEITKTNVAERARILLDQYRKKSKLYAKGTKSNTRVVLTLLGDDFRYDSDAEAEAQFTNYEKLFEYINNNPQMNAEAKFGTLADYFELVDKARPISENPSITGDFFSYADRTTNYWTGFFNSRPFLKWFDRRLEHLMQAADTMLSIGLLSGKISQSIAEEIYKKIRAGRREVDLFQHHDAITGTEKDFVHRDYADHLLNGYKNLKEAFSQTLSSINEENVVAVMLEENLSERGKLPVAKTVEIGASCAYLDVYNSLLHKTEDLVRVKVDSSKISASYLDGTKPVSQLNPFWDIVKNDQFEGRVSDNSKFELLLVVAVDGLSTKRVKLCPSASSEVPLAKISLGGSADGQNIELNFATSRVSGDPELVSPQLKAVLNGKNGLLKEVSIDGRVHKVELQFAKYGCKGRGNSQDNSGSYLFAPDKLSVPVFGQESSGGFRIISGPVMDEVQVGAERIMHKISVIKCGISSGALLLDTFVDVRGETNYEMVMQLHTDVQNHRTLFTDMNGLTITKKVYYEKLTIQGNVYPIVSSAFIQDNQKRLTVLTQQSSGVTSQRDGEIEVWLDRTLAQDDSRGMGQPVKDNSITRNTFKIILESTSPSSNPDSIYLSPYSNRLSEYMHSPFIASLLTGSVTKDSSFTGLKAATTLPHDAKLVNLRPTKVNGSSKISVALILRRYGSDCSFSQMASLDDSSWPISLSAFSTKKASETSLTLLDTLAENVAEANLEPMKIKVFHFDE
;
A
#
# COMPACT_ATOMS: atom_id res chain seq x y z
N MET A 1 -53.87 -17.35 29.66
CA MET A 1 -53.44 -16.11 30.35
C MET A 1 -52.31 -15.32 29.67
N ARG A 2 -51.62 -15.83 28.62
CA ARG A 2 -50.53 -15.08 27.92
C ARG A 2 -50.99 -14.12 26.80
N ILE A 3 -52.20 -14.28 26.24
CA ILE A 3 -52.68 -13.42 25.14
C ILE A 3 -53.19 -12.05 25.63
N ARG A 4 -53.64 -11.93 26.89
CA ARG A 4 -54.11 -10.64 27.44
C ARG A 4 -53.00 -9.64 27.79
N LYS A 5 -51.73 -10.08 27.96
CA LYS A 5 -50.63 -9.16 28.31
C LYS A 5 -50.03 -8.43 27.10
N SER A 6 -50.04 -9.04 25.92
CA SER A 6 -49.49 -8.42 24.71
C SER A 6 -50.41 -7.34 24.11
N SER A 7 -51.73 -7.51 24.22
CA SER A 7 -52.69 -6.50 23.76
C SER A 7 -52.69 -5.26 24.64
N ILE A 8 -52.48 -5.40 25.96
CA ILE A 8 -52.39 -4.27 26.89
C ILE A 8 -51.10 -3.48 26.64
N LEU A 9 -49.97 -4.14 26.37
CA LEU A 9 -48.70 -3.48 26.07
C LEU A 9 -48.76 -2.70 24.74
N ALA A 10 -49.40 -3.27 23.71
CA ALA A 10 -49.60 -2.59 22.43
C ALA A 10 -50.53 -1.37 22.59
N PHE A 11 -51.60 -1.48 23.38
CA PHE A 11 -52.50 -0.36 23.66
C PHE A 11 -51.79 0.75 24.45
N PHE A 12 -50.91 0.38 25.40
CA PHE A 12 -50.12 1.33 26.18
C PHE A 12 -49.11 2.09 25.30
N LEU A 13 -48.44 1.39 24.36
CA LEU A 13 -47.49 2.02 23.43
C LEU A 13 -48.18 2.98 22.46
N VAL A 14 -49.33 2.61 21.92
CA VAL A 14 -50.14 3.49 21.06
C VAL A 14 -50.66 4.70 21.85
N PHE A 15 -51.12 4.50 23.09
CA PHE A 15 -51.57 5.59 23.95
C PHE A 15 -50.43 6.56 24.31
N CYS A 16 -49.23 6.04 24.60
CA CYS A 16 -48.03 6.86 24.83
C CYS A 16 -47.64 7.67 23.58
N PHE A 17 -47.73 7.08 22.39
CA PHE A 17 -47.40 7.76 21.14
C PHE A 17 -48.40 8.88 20.79
N ILE A 18 -49.70 8.63 21.01
CA ILE A 18 -50.74 9.64 20.84
C ILE A 18 -50.58 10.76 21.88
N SER A 19 -50.31 10.42 23.14
CA SER A 19 -50.09 11.40 24.21
C SER A 19 -48.87 12.28 23.96
N TYR A 20 -47.77 11.69 23.48
CA TYR A 20 -46.56 12.41 23.09
C TYR A 20 -46.80 13.32 21.89
N SER A 21 -47.56 12.85 20.89
CA SER A 21 -47.91 13.64 19.70
C SER A 21 -48.81 14.83 20.06
N ILE A 22 -49.80 14.64 20.95
CA ILE A 22 -50.67 15.72 21.45
C ILE A 22 -49.86 16.72 22.28
N TRP A 23 -48.93 16.24 23.11
CA TRP A 23 -48.04 17.11 23.89
C TRP A 23 -47.09 17.91 23.01
N ALA A 24 -46.50 17.29 21.97
CA ALA A 24 -45.64 17.97 21.00
C ALA A 24 -46.42 19.03 20.20
N PHE A 25 -47.65 18.74 19.80
CA PHE A 25 -48.51 19.69 19.08
C PHE A 25 -49.00 20.84 19.98
N SER A 26 -49.30 20.56 21.25
CA SER A 26 -49.62 21.57 22.26
C SER A 26 -48.44 22.51 22.48
N ARG A 27 -47.22 21.97 22.55
CA ARG A 27 -46.00 22.75 22.79
C ARG A 27 -45.63 23.62 21.58
N ALA A 28 -45.83 23.11 20.36
CA ALA A 28 -45.67 23.89 19.13
C ALA A 28 -46.69 25.04 19.05
N LYS A 29 -47.94 24.82 19.48
CA LYS A 29 -48.97 25.86 19.53
C LYS A 29 -48.67 26.93 20.57
N GLU A 30 -48.13 26.55 21.73
CA GLU A 30 -47.74 27.47 22.81
C GLU A 30 -46.50 28.33 22.46
N GLU A 31 -45.56 27.79 21.67
CA GLU A 31 -44.43 28.55 21.11
C GLU A 31 -44.86 29.52 20.00
N THR A 32 -45.87 29.14 19.20
CA THR A 32 -46.42 30.01 18.14
C THR A 32 -47.25 31.17 18.73
N GLU A 33 -47.98 30.95 19.82
CA GLU A 33 -48.74 32.00 20.51
C GLU A 33 -47.86 32.94 21.37
N LYS A 34 -46.70 32.48 21.85
CA LYS A 34 -45.69 33.34 22.51
C LYS A 34 -44.94 34.25 21.55
N GLY A 35 -44.74 33.84 20.30
CA GLY A 35 -44.11 34.68 19.26
C GLY A 35 -44.97 35.83 18.75
N LEU A 36 -46.26 35.87 19.10
CA LEU A 36 -47.24 36.84 18.58
C LEU A 36 -47.58 38.00 19.55
N ARG A 37 -46.89 38.14 20.69
CA ARG A 37 -47.21 39.18 21.70
C ARG A 37 -46.10 40.17 22.06
N GLU A 38 -44.94 40.15 21.41
CA GLU A 38 -43.90 41.17 21.61
C GLU A 38 -43.43 41.73 20.26
N ILE A 39 -44.21 42.65 19.70
CA ILE A 39 -43.83 43.51 18.57
C ILE A 39 -43.86 44.96 19.09
N PRO A 40 -42.73 45.69 19.15
CA PRO A 40 -42.73 47.12 19.44
C PRO A 40 -43.23 47.93 18.23
N PRO A 41 -43.76 49.15 18.41
CA PRO A 41 -44.38 49.92 17.33
C PRO A 41 -43.36 50.47 16.32
N ILE A 42 -43.71 50.34 15.04
CA ILE A 42 -42.93 50.59 13.81
C ILE A 42 -42.71 52.09 13.48
N GLU A 43 -42.87 53.02 14.42
CA GLU A 43 -42.72 54.46 14.13
C GLU A 43 -41.28 54.98 14.25
N ASP A 44 -40.45 54.42 15.14
CA ASP A 44 -39.07 54.90 15.34
C ASP A 44 -38.09 54.36 14.29
N GLU A 45 -38.33 53.17 13.73
CA GLU A 45 -37.46 52.58 12.70
C GLU A 45 -37.62 53.26 11.33
N ILE A 46 -38.82 53.74 11.00
CA ILE A 46 -39.06 54.50 9.76
C ILE A 46 -38.40 55.87 9.80
N SER A 47 -38.37 56.53 10.97
CA SER A 47 -37.66 57.79 11.18
C SER A 47 -36.13 57.62 11.04
N ALA A 48 -35.58 56.53 11.60
CA ALA A 48 -34.16 56.20 11.48
C ALA A 48 -33.77 55.83 10.02
N LEU A 49 -34.63 55.11 9.30
CA LEU A 49 -34.42 54.73 7.91
C LEU A 49 -34.45 55.95 6.97
N ASN A 50 -35.41 56.86 7.15
CA ASN A 50 -35.51 58.10 6.37
C ASN A 50 -34.31 59.03 6.59
N LYS A 51 -33.79 59.10 7.83
CA LYS A 51 -32.58 59.88 8.14
C LYS A 51 -31.33 59.28 7.48
N LYS A 52 -31.27 57.94 7.36
CA LYS A 52 -30.18 57.22 6.71
C LYS A 52 -30.26 57.31 5.17
N ILE A 53 -31.46 57.34 4.60
CA ILE A 53 -31.67 57.59 3.16
C ILE A 53 -31.27 59.02 2.79
N ALA A 54 -31.64 60.02 3.59
CA ALA A 54 -31.23 61.42 3.35
C ALA A 54 -29.69 61.61 3.45
N GLN A 55 -29.02 60.83 4.30
CA GLN A 55 -27.55 60.83 4.42
C GLN A 55 -26.89 60.18 3.19
N LEU A 56 -27.44 59.05 2.70
CA LEU A 56 -26.97 58.38 1.49
C LEU A 56 -27.20 59.22 0.22
N GLU A 57 -28.30 59.99 0.15
CA GLU A 57 -28.55 60.94 -0.95
C GLU A 57 -27.63 62.17 -0.92
N ALA A 58 -27.13 62.56 0.26
CA ALA A 58 -26.12 63.62 0.39
C ALA A 58 -24.73 63.11 -0.03
N GLU A 59 -24.36 61.88 0.33
CA GLU A 59 -23.12 61.22 -0.09
C GLU A 59 -23.09 60.94 -1.60
N ALA A 60 -24.23 60.53 -2.19
CA ALA A 60 -24.36 60.36 -3.63
C ALA A 60 -24.16 61.67 -4.41
N ARG A 61 -24.68 62.79 -3.90
CA ARG A 61 -24.45 64.13 -4.48
C ARG A 61 -23.00 64.60 -4.34
N GLY A 62 -22.30 64.18 -3.29
CA GLY A 62 -20.84 64.38 -3.13
C GLY A 62 -20.02 63.60 -4.16
N ASN A 63 -20.38 62.34 -4.42
CA ASN A 63 -19.68 61.48 -5.38
C ASN A 63 -19.81 61.97 -6.84
N VAL A 64 -20.93 62.62 -7.19
CA VAL A 64 -21.10 63.24 -8.52
C VAL A 64 -20.19 64.46 -8.71
N LYS A 65 -19.87 65.22 -7.64
CA LYS A 65 -18.88 66.32 -7.68
C LYS A 65 -17.43 65.83 -7.77
N ILE A 66 -17.13 64.65 -7.21
CA ILE A 66 -15.81 64.02 -7.32
C ILE A 66 -15.60 63.46 -8.74
N LEU A 67 -16.64 62.89 -9.34
CA LEU A 67 -16.61 62.40 -10.72
C LEU A 67 -16.42 63.51 -11.77
N SER A 68 -16.92 64.73 -11.54
CA SER A 68 -16.63 65.87 -12.45
C SER A 68 -15.17 66.34 -12.35
N SER A 69 -14.56 66.27 -11.15
CA SER A 69 -13.14 66.59 -10.92
C SER A 69 -12.16 65.55 -11.50
N ILE A 70 -12.59 64.29 -11.58
CA ILE A 70 -11.81 63.21 -12.23
C ILE A 70 -11.89 63.34 -13.76
N LYS A 71 -13.02 63.81 -14.31
CA LYS A 71 -13.18 64.04 -15.74
C LYS A 71 -12.28 65.17 -16.26
N ASP A 72 -12.15 66.27 -15.51
CA ASP A 72 -11.27 67.39 -15.86
C ASP A 72 -9.77 67.06 -15.71
N LYS A 73 -9.41 66.01 -14.96
CA LYS A 73 -8.03 65.49 -14.84
C LYS A 73 -7.69 64.40 -15.87
N LEU A 74 -8.69 63.80 -16.51
CA LEU A 74 -8.51 62.80 -17.57
C LEU A 74 -8.14 63.44 -18.91
N ASP A 75 -8.65 64.64 -19.19
CA ASP A 75 -8.36 65.37 -20.44
C ASP A 75 -6.91 65.90 -20.52
N VAL A 76 -6.18 65.96 -19.39
CA VAL A 76 -4.75 66.33 -19.35
C VAL A 76 -3.83 65.11 -19.53
N LEU A 77 -4.32 63.89 -19.28
CA LEU A 77 -3.55 62.64 -19.44
C LEU A 77 -3.59 62.07 -20.86
N VAL A 78 -4.54 62.51 -21.69
CA VAL A 78 -4.67 62.09 -23.10
C VAL A 78 -3.67 62.81 -24.02
N ASP A 79 -3.05 63.92 -23.58
CA ASP A 79 -2.03 64.64 -24.35
C ASP A 79 -0.57 64.20 -24.08
N VAL A 80 -0.35 63.23 -23.18
CA VAL A 80 1.02 62.74 -22.84
C VAL A 80 1.38 61.43 -23.58
N GLU A 81 0.43 60.77 -24.24
CA GLU A 81 0.66 59.57 -25.08
C GLU A 81 1.23 59.86 -26.48
N ARG A 82 2.16 60.82 -26.61
CA ARG A 82 2.81 61.13 -27.91
C ARG A 82 4.33 61.11 -27.94
N THR A 83 5.02 60.63 -26.92
CA THR A 83 6.49 60.45 -26.99
C THR A 83 6.95 59.15 -26.35
N ASN A 84 6.99 58.09 -27.19
CA ASN A 84 7.74 56.86 -26.98
C ASN A 84 9.24 57.12 -26.87
N ASN A 85 9.92 56.56 -25.85
CA ASN A 85 11.26 55.94 -25.91
C ASN A 85 11.81 55.62 -24.49
N GLY A 86 11.18 54.68 -23.76
CA GLY A 86 11.65 54.28 -22.42
C GLY A 86 11.47 52.81 -22.01
N GLU A 87 10.65 52.03 -22.71
CA GLU A 87 10.28 50.68 -22.25
C GLU A 87 11.33 49.58 -22.55
N ASN A 88 12.30 49.84 -23.43
CA ASN A 88 13.33 48.84 -23.79
C ASN A 88 14.53 48.77 -22.84
N ALA A 89 14.70 49.73 -21.92
CA ALA A 89 15.81 49.71 -20.96
C ALA A 89 15.48 48.85 -19.72
N ILE A 90 14.25 48.95 -19.20
CA ILE A 90 13.81 48.28 -17.96
C ILE A 90 13.67 46.76 -18.15
N LEU A 91 13.21 46.31 -19.32
CA LEU A 91 13.15 44.88 -19.66
C LEU A 91 14.54 44.24 -19.77
N SER A 92 15.54 44.99 -20.26
CA SER A 92 16.93 44.53 -20.31
C SER A 92 17.57 44.47 -18.92
N GLU A 93 17.16 45.36 -18.01
CA GLU A 93 17.69 45.45 -16.65
C GLU A 93 17.07 44.36 -15.74
N ILE A 94 15.79 44.02 -15.92
CA ILE A 94 15.12 42.87 -15.28
C ILE A 94 15.70 41.54 -15.77
N GLN A 95 15.99 41.40 -17.07
CA GLN A 95 16.69 40.22 -17.60
C GLN A 95 18.15 40.11 -17.11
N SER A 96 18.78 41.23 -16.76
CA SER A 96 20.15 41.23 -16.21
C SER A 96 20.19 40.89 -14.72
N GLN A 97 19.16 41.25 -13.94
CA GLN A 97 19.05 40.91 -12.52
C GLN A 97 18.53 39.49 -12.24
N LEU A 98 17.88 38.85 -13.22
CA LEU A 98 17.53 37.42 -13.17
C LEU A 98 18.71 36.49 -13.49
N LYS A 99 19.87 37.02 -13.88
CA LYS A 99 21.11 36.26 -14.02
C LYS A 99 21.87 36.21 -12.69
N SER A 100 21.40 35.34 -11.80
CA SER A 100 22.00 35.03 -10.50
C SER A 100 21.58 33.61 -10.11
N PRO A 101 22.42 32.84 -9.39
CA PRO A 101 23.12 31.57 -9.71
C PRO A 101 22.37 30.43 -10.45
N PHE A 102 21.16 30.65 -10.98
CA PHE A 102 20.34 29.65 -11.67
C PHE A 102 20.98 29.08 -12.95
N GLU A 103 21.77 29.84 -13.71
CA GLU A 103 22.49 29.32 -14.89
C GLU A 103 23.73 28.46 -14.54
N GLN A 104 24.27 28.56 -13.32
CA GLN A 104 25.46 27.78 -12.92
C GLN A 104 25.11 26.39 -12.34
N ILE A 105 23.88 26.18 -11.86
CA ILE A 105 23.41 24.87 -11.37
C ILE A 105 22.61 24.12 -12.46
N LEU A 106 22.02 24.85 -13.41
CA LEU A 106 21.32 24.29 -14.59
C LEU A 106 22.18 24.27 -15.86
N ALA A 107 23.47 24.58 -15.77
CA ALA A 107 24.38 24.26 -16.85
C ALA A 107 24.27 22.73 -17.07
N PRO A 108 23.93 22.25 -18.28
CA PRO A 108 24.06 20.84 -18.56
C PRO A 108 25.53 20.51 -18.33
N GLU A 109 25.84 19.79 -17.24
CA GLU A 109 27.14 19.17 -17.10
C GLU A 109 27.37 18.44 -18.42
N LYS A 110 28.49 18.79 -19.06
CA LYS A 110 28.92 18.20 -20.34
C LYS A 110 28.64 16.71 -20.25
N LYS A 111 27.85 16.17 -21.19
CA LYS A 111 27.66 14.73 -21.40
C LYS A 111 29.03 14.05 -21.19
N SER A 112 29.25 13.46 -20.02
CA SER A 112 30.36 12.55 -19.88
C SER A 112 29.98 11.36 -20.75
N ASN A 113 30.92 10.84 -21.53
CA ASN A 113 30.71 9.64 -22.34
C ASN A 113 30.53 8.37 -21.46
N GLY A 114 30.14 8.52 -20.19
CA GLY A 114 29.92 7.45 -19.22
C GLY A 114 28.61 6.73 -19.53
N GLN A 115 28.71 5.43 -19.80
CA GLN A 115 27.55 4.54 -19.82
C GLN A 115 26.96 4.47 -18.40
N CYS A 116 25.63 4.50 -18.30
CA CYS A 116 24.90 4.19 -17.08
C CYS A 116 25.34 2.82 -16.53
N ALA A 117 25.88 2.74 -15.31
CA ALA A 117 26.39 1.48 -14.73
C ALA A 117 25.28 0.61 -14.13
N ALA A 118 24.10 1.17 -13.86
CA ALA A 118 22.88 0.47 -13.45
C ALA A 118 22.11 -0.18 -14.63
N THR A 119 22.74 -0.31 -15.79
CA THR A 119 22.16 -1.02 -16.93
C THR A 119 22.16 -2.51 -16.62
N VAL A 120 21.04 -3.02 -16.11
CA VAL A 120 20.82 -4.47 -16.08
C VAL A 120 20.65 -4.90 -17.52
N GLY A 121 21.62 -5.66 -18.04
CA GLY A 121 21.52 -6.18 -19.39
C GLY A 121 20.17 -6.87 -19.55
N TYR A 122 19.45 -6.56 -20.65
CA TYR A 122 18.12 -7.07 -21.02
C TYR A 122 18.03 -8.60 -21.19
N ARG A 123 18.98 -9.37 -20.67
CA ARG A 123 18.93 -10.81 -20.69
C ARG A 123 17.79 -11.18 -19.74
N GLY A 124 16.65 -11.55 -20.34
CA GLY A 124 15.55 -12.15 -19.61
C GLY A 124 16.09 -13.29 -18.75
N SER A 125 15.49 -13.44 -17.58
CA SER A 125 15.82 -14.52 -16.65
C SER A 125 16.10 -15.82 -17.40
N GLY A 126 17.22 -16.49 -17.08
CA GLY A 126 17.59 -17.78 -17.68
C GLY A 126 16.68 -18.95 -17.27
N SER A 127 15.44 -18.66 -16.87
CA SER A 127 14.41 -19.62 -16.46
C SER A 127 14.03 -20.56 -17.59
N THR A 128 13.55 -21.74 -17.22
CA THR A 128 13.03 -22.72 -18.16
C THR A 128 11.67 -22.30 -18.73
N TYR A 129 10.82 -21.67 -17.90
CA TYR A 129 9.50 -21.20 -18.28
C TYR A 129 9.24 -19.77 -17.81
N HIS A 130 8.39 -19.07 -18.55
CA HIS A 130 7.87 -17.76 -18.20
C HIS A 130 6.34 -17.82 -18.15
N VAL A 131 5.74 -17.28 -17.09
CA VAL A 131 4.28 -17.39 -16.86
C VAL A 131 3.47 -16.67 -17.93
N ASP A 132 3.96 -15.55 -18.47
CA ASP A 132 3.34 -14.81 -19.56
C ASP A 132 3.14 -15.67 -20.81
N LYS A 133 4.11 -16.52 -21.16
CA LYS A 133 4.03 -17.45 -22.30
C LYS A 133 2.95 -18.49 -22.12
N PHE A 134 2.76 -18.99 -20.91
CA PHE A 134 1.62 -19.85 -20.62
C PHE A 134 0.28 -19.13 -20.77
N TYR A 135 0.19 -17.88 -20.31
CA TYR A 135 -1.00 -17.07 -20.48
C TYR A 135 -1.30 -16.76 -21.95
N GLU A 136 -0.30 -16.63 -22.83
CA GLU A 136 -0.48 -16.53 -24.28
C GLU A 136 -1.09 -17.83 -24.87
N GLU A 137 -0.59 -18.99 -24.44
CA GLU A 137 -0.95 -20.32 -24.98
C GLU A 137 -2.34 -20.85 -24.54
N TRP A 138 -2.74 -20.66 -23.28
CA TRP A 138 -3.93 -21.33 -22.72
C TRP A 138 -5.25 -20.64 -23.10
N ASP A 139 -6.34 -21.41 -23.26
CA ASP A 139 -7.66 -20.87 -23.64
C ASP A 139 -8.50 -20.35 -22.46
N PHE A 140 -8.11 -20.66 -21.22
CA PHE A 140 -8.81 -20.31 -19.98
C PHE A 140 -10.27 -20.79 -19.91
N VAL A 141 -10.64 -21.82 -20.67
CA VAL A 141 -12.00 -22.36 -20.67
C VAL A 141 -12.25 -23.19 -19.42
N ASP A 142 -13.30 -22.84 -18.67
CA ASP A 142 -13.78 -23.61 -17.51
C ASP A 142 -14.53 -24.87 -17.99
N ARG A 143 -13.88 -26.03 -17.89
CA ARG A 143 -14.42 -27.34 -18.29
C ARG A 143 -14.61 -28.20 -17.05
N ASP A 144 -15.77 -28.84 -16.91
CA ASP A 144 -16.03 -29.76 -15.78
C ASP A 144 -15.13 -30.99 -15.88
N GLY A 145 -14.16 -31.08 -14.96
CA GLY A 145 -13.20 -32.18 -14.84
C GLY A 145 -13.73 -33.42 -14.10
N GLY A 146 -15.01 -33.43 -13.69
CA GLY A 146 -15.62 -34.51 -12.94
C GLY A 146 -15.58 -34.27 -11.43
N VAL A 147 -15.07 -35.23 -10.65
CA VAL A 147 -14.97 -35.08 -9.18
C VAL A 147 -13.97 -34.00 -8.78
N TRP A 148 -12.85 -33.90 -9.51
CA TRP A 148 -12.01 -32.72 -9.51
C TRP A 148 -12.53 -31.75 -10.55
N LYS A 149 -13.43 -30.86 -10.11
CA LYS A 149 -14.21 -29.97 -10.97
C LYS A 149 -13.37 -29.16 -11.97
N GLN A 150 -12.16 -28.76 -11.58
CA GLN A 150 -11.31 -27.85 -12.35
C GLN A 150 -10.11 -28.54 -13.02
N GLY A 151 -10.06 -29.87 -12.97
CA GLY A 151 -8.97 -30.65 -13.58
C GLY A 151 -9.49 -31.73 -14.51
N TRP A 152 -9.14 -32.97 -14.22
CA TRP A 152 -9.55 -34.15 -14.99
C TRP A 152 -9.65 -35.40 -14.09
N GLU A 153 -10.18 -36.48 -14.64
CA GLU A 153 -10.22 -37.77 -13.95
C GLU A 153 -8.81 -38.38 -13.85
N ILE A 154 -8.23 -38.38 -12.64
CA ILE A 154 -6.95 -39.04 -12.36
C ILE A 154 -7.20 -40.51 -12.05
N LYS A 155 -6.67 -41.40 -12.89
CA LYS A 155 -6.74 -42.87 -12.68
C LYS A 155 -5.50 -43.36 -11.94
N SER A 156 -5.68 -44.35 -11.07
CA SER A 156 -4.61 -45.04 -10.34
C SER A 156 -4.98 -46.52 -10.21
N SER A 157 -3.99 -47.40 -10.28
CA SER A 157 -4.18 -48.86 -10.12
C SER A 157 -3.11 -49.44 -9.20
N ASP A 158 -3.43 -50.49 -8.44
CA ASP A 158 -2.47 -51.13 -7.52
C ASP A 158 -1.21 -51.65 -8.24
N GLN A 159 -1.30 -51.96 -9.53
CA GLN A 159 -0.17 -52.43 -10.33
C GLN A 159 0.91 -51.34 -10.50
N GLU A 160 0.52 -50.07 -10.63
CA GLU A 160 1.46 -48.94 -10.75
C GLU A 160 2.34 -48.76 -9.50
N TRP A 161 1.84 -49.22 -8.35
CA TRP A 161 2.46 -49.01 -7.02
C TRP A 161 3.23 -50.22 -6.52
N ARG A 162 3.32 -51.32 -7.29
CA ARG A 162 4.09 -52.50 -6.89
C ARG A 162 5.57 -52.18 -6.68
N ASP A 163 6.15 -51.41 -7.61
CA ASP A 163 7.57 -51.07 -7.58
C ASP A 163 7.83 -49.64 -7.09
N THR A 164 6.81 -48.77 -7.09
CA THR A 164 6.93 -47.36 -6.69
C THR A 164 6.45 -47.17 -5.26
N LYS A 165 7.34 -46.81 -4.33
CA LYS A 165 6.97 -46.50 -2.95
C LYS A 165 6.31 -45.12 -2.86
N LEU A 166 5.23 -44.99 -2.10
CA LEU A 166 4.60 -43.71 -1.81
C LEU A 166 4.93 -43.26 -0.38
N GLN A 167 5.50 -42.07 -0.23
CA GLN A 167 5.71 -41.43 1.07
C GLN A 167 4.70 -40.30 1.27
N ILE A 168 3.95 -40.36 2.35
CA ILE A 168 2.84 -39.44 2.65
C ILE A 168 3.17 -38.66 3.92
N ILE A 169 3.21 -37.33 3.78
CA ILE A 169 3.22 -36.40 4.90
C ILE A 169 1.82 -35.85 5.08
N LEU A 170 1.20 -36.17 6.21
CA LEU A 170 0.00 -35.48 6.66
C LEU A 170 0.42 -34.37 7.62
N MET A 171 0.09 -33.13 7.28
CA MET A 171 0.51 -31.94 8.00
C MET A 171 -0.66 -31.26 8.71
N PRO A 172 -0.84 -31.50 10.02
CA PRO A 172 -1.78 -30.76 10.84
C PRO A 172 -1.45 -29.26 10.89
N HIS A 173 -2.47 -28.42 10.68
CA HIS A 173 -2.34 -26.97 10.79
C HIS A 173 -3.65 -26.32 11.26
N SER A 174 -3.59 -25.04 11.63
CA SER A 174 -4.76 -24.20 11.86
C SER A 174 -4.48 -22.81 11.29
N HIS A 175 -5.25 -22.40 10.28
CA HIS A 175 -5.16 -21.04 9.73
C HIS A 175 -5.80 -20.06 10.71
N ASN A 176 -5.09 -19.02 11.14
CA ASN A 176 -5.56 -18.13 12.21
C ASN A 176 -5.41 -16.69 11.75
N ASP A 177 -6.49 -16.10 11.26
CA ASP A 177 -6.51 -14.71 10.82
C ASP A 177 -6.33 -13.74 11.98
N PRO A 178 -5.32 -12.85 11.94
CA PRO A 178 -5.13 -11.73 12.86
C PRO A 178 -6.17 -10.61 12.71
N GLY A 179 -7.44 -10.99 12.52
CA GLY A 179 -8.58 -10.13 12.24
C GLY A 179 -9.17 -10.39 10.85
N TRP A 180 -10.49 -10.59 10.76
CA TRP A 180 -11.21 -10.80 9.49
C TRP A 180 -12.73 -10.63 9.71
N VAL A 181 -13.41 -11.70 10.14
CA VAL A 181 -14.82 -11.62 10.59
C VAL A 181 -14.97 -11.35 12.09
N LYS A 182 -13.86 -11.34 12.83
CA LYS A 182 -13.71 -10.88 14.21
C LYS A 182 -12.40 -10.08 14.33
N THR A 183 -12.23 -9.29 15.38
CA THR A 183 -10.97 -8.56 15.65
C THR A 183 -9.88 -9.51 16.13
N LEU A 184 -8.62 -9.06 16.09
CA LEU A 184 -7.45 -9.79 16.62
C LEU A 184 -7.71 -10.31 18.04
N ASP A 185 -8.11 -9.43 18.95
CA ASP A 185 -8.37 -9.77 20.36
C ASP A 185 -9.54 -10.73 20.54
N THR A 186 -10.60 -10.59 19.73
CA THR A 186 -11.77 -11.46 19.80
C THR A 186 -11.43 -12.88 19.34
N TYR A 187 -10.63 -13.02 18.28
CA TYR A 187 -10.10 -14.33 17.86
C TYR A 187 -9.16 -14.91 18.90
N TYR A 188 -8.22 -14.12 19.42
CA TYR A 188 -7.26 -14.57 20.42
C TYR A 188 -7.97 -15.15 21.66
N THR A 189 -8.83 -14.34 22.28
CA THR A 189 -9.49 -14.70 23.55
C THR A 189 -10.53 -15.81 23.39
N GLY A 190 -11.21 -15.85 22.24
CA GLY A 190 -12.32 -16.77 21.96
C GLY A 190 -11.93 -18.10 21.31
N GLN A 191 -10.83 -18.16 20.54
CA GLN A 191 -10.45 -19.34 19.74
C GLN A 191 -8.95 -19.65 19.84
N THR A 192 -8.08 -18.76 19.34
CA THR A 192 -6.65 -19.05 19.14
C THR A 192 -5.91 -19.43 20.44
N ARG A 193 -6.22 -18.78 21.56
CA ARG A 193 -5.63 -19.15 22.86
C ARG A 193 -5.95 -20.59 23.26
N THR A 194 -7.16 -21.06 22.96
CA THR A 194 -7.60 -22.43 23.23
C THR A 194 -6.95 -23.40 22.26
N ILE A 195 -6.89 -23.06 20.97
CA ILE A 195 -6.24 -23.88 19.93
C ILE A 195 -4.80 -24.21 20.34
N LEU A 196 -4.01 -23.20 20.74
CA LEU A 196 -2.62 -23.43 21.18
C LEU A 196 -2.53 -24.38 22.38
N LYS A 197 -3.45 -24.29 23.36
CA LYS A 197 -3.50 -25.21 24.52
C LYS A 197 -3.83 -26.64 24.08
N VAL A 198 -4.88 -26.79 23.26
CA VAL A 198 -5.33 -28.09 22.73
C VAL A 198 -4.22 -28.77 21.92
N ILE A 199 -3.48 -28.02 21.09
CA ILE A 199 -2.35 -28.55 20.34
C ILE A 199 -1.22 -28.99 21.27
N VAL A 200 -0.83 -28.16 22.25
CA VAL A 200 0.22 -28.55 23.21
C VAL A 200 -0.15 -29.84 23.95
N ASP A 201 -1.41 -29.99 24.38
CA ASP A 201 -1.90 -31.21 25.01
C ASP A 201 -1.96 -32.40 24.06
N ALA A 202 -2.48 -32.22 22.86
CA ALA A 202 -2.57 -33.28 21.87
C ALA A 202 -1.20 -33.82 21.47
N LEU A 203 -0.21 -32.96 21.23
CA LEU A 203 1.15 -33.34 20.85
C LEU A 203 1.92 -33.98 22.01
N SER A 204 1.68 -33.56 23.25
CA SER A 204 2.34 -34.15 24.43
C SER A 204 1.95 -35.60 24.70
N LYS A 205 0.79 -36.05 24.19
CA LYS A 205 0.32 -37.44 24.35
C LYS A 205 1.06 -38.45 23.48
N ASN A 206 1.64 -38.02 22.36
CA ASN A 206 2.31 -38.93 21.43
C ASN A 206 3.42 -38.19 20.65
N PRO A 207 4.70 -38.61 20.78
CA PRO A 207 5.83 -37.93 20.13
C PRO A 207 5.80 -37.97 18.60
N LEU A 208 4.98 -38.85 18.00
CA LEU A 208 4.81 -38.94 16.55
C LEU A 208 3.85 -37.88 15.99
N ARG A 209 3.06 -37.20 16.83
CA ARG A 209 2.16 -36.14 16.38
C ARG A 209 2.97 -34.89 16.04
N LYS A 210 2.56 -34.20 14.98
CA LYS A 210 3.20 -32.99 14.46
C LYS A 210 2.16 -31.88 14.24
N PHE A 211 2.61 -30.64 14.18
CA PHE A 211 1.78 -29.47 13.88
C PHE A 211 2.61 -28.32 13.30
N ILE A 212 2.03 -27.48 12.45
CA ILE A 212 2.66 -26.23 12.00
C ILE A 212 1.92 -25.00 12.53
N TRP A 213 2.65 -23.90 12.77
CA TRP A 213 2.11 -22.61 13.16
C TRP A 213 2.72 -21.49 12.31
N ALA A 214 1.96 -20.47 11.91
CA ALA A 214 2.45 -19.39 11.04
C ALA A 214 2.51 -18.02 11.73
N GLU A 215 1.42 -17.56 12.36
CA GLU A 215 1.25 -16.16 12.77
C GLU A 215 1.94 -15.87 14.12
N THR A 216 3.06 -15.16 14.08
CA THR A 216 3.84 -14.84 15.29
C THR A 216 3.10 -13.88 16.23
N VAL A 217 2.23 -13.01 15.72
CA VAL A 217 1.43 -12.09 16.55
C VAL A 217 0.64 -12.82 17.65
N PHE A 218 0.03 -13.96 17.33
CA PHE A 218 -0.71 -14.76 18.30
C PHE A 218 0.20 -15.48 19.29
N LEU A 219 1.40 -15.90 18.87
CA LEU A 219 2.40 -16.43 19.82
C LEU A 219 2.87 -15.34 20.79
N ASN A 220 3.07 -14.10 20.32
CA ASN A 220 3.37 -12.97 21.20
C ASN A 220 2.26 -12.79 22.24
N MET A 221 1.00 -12.71 21.80
CA MET A 221 -0.15 -12.58 22.71
C MET A 221 -0.22 -13.74 23.71
N TRP A 222 -0.01 -14.98 23.27
CA TRP A 222 -0.10 -16.17 24.11
C TRP A 222 1.02 -16.28 25.17
N PHE A 223 2.23 -15.86 24.81
CA PHE A 223 3.36 -15.84 25.73
C PHE A 223 3.29 -14.66 26.72
N ASP A 224 2.63 -13.56 26.36
CA ASP A 224 2.39 -12.41 27.25
C ASP A 224 1.17 -12.62 28.17
N ASP A 225 0.23 -13.48 27.79
CA ASP A 225 -0.99 -13.76 28.55
C ASP A 225 -0.70 -14.45 29.89
N GLN A 226 -1.15 -13.81 30.98
CA GLN A 226 -0.98 -14.28 32.36
C GLN A 226 -1.91 -15.44 32.72
N THR A 227 -2.97 -15.68 31.94
CA THR A 227 -3.90 -16.81 32.08
C THR A 227 -3.36 -18.11 31.44
N VAL A 228 -2.26 -18.02 30.68
CA VAL A 228 -1.52 -19.17 30.16
C VAL A 228 -0.41 -19.52 31.15
N THR A 229 -0.47 -20.72 31.73
CA THR A 229 0.49 -21.14 32.75
C THR A 229 1.90 -21.33 32.16
N GLN A 230 2.92 -21.18 33.01
CA GLN A 230 4.31 -21.41 32.61
C GLN A 230 4.55 -22.85 32.13
N ASP A 231 3.77 -23.83 32.62
CA ASP A 231 3.81 -25.23 32.17
C ASP A 231 3.48 -25.35 30.67
N TYR A 232 2.38 -24.75 30.21
CA TYR A 232 2.02 -24.74 28.79
C TYR A 232 3.12 -24.09 27.92
N LYS A 233 3.64 -22.94 28.36
CA LYS A 233 4.73 -22.21 27.65
C LYS A 233 6.00 -23.06 27.55
N THR A 234 6.35 -23.76 28.63
CA THR A 234 7.50 -24.68 28.67
C THR A 234 7.29 -25.89 27.75
N ARG A 235 6.10 -26.50 27.79
CA ARG A 235 5.76 -27.65 26.93
C ARG A 235 5.73 -27.27 25.46
N PHE A 236 5.16 -26.12 25.09
CA PHE A 236 5.23 -25.59 23.72
C PHE A 236 6.67 -25.47 23.24
N THR A 237 7.54 -24.86 24.07
CA THR A 237 8.96 -24.69 23.76
C THR A 237 9.68 -26.03 23.58
N SER A 238 9.38 -27.02 24.42
CA SER A 238 9.92 -28.38 24.30
C SER A 238 9.45 -29.09 23.02
N LEU A 239 8.17 -28.94 22.66
CA LEU A 239 7.61 -29.50 21.42
C LEU A 239 8.23 -28.87 20.17
N LEU A 240 8.48 -27.55 20.19
CA LEU A 240 9.20 -26.84 19.14
C LEU A 240 10.63 -27.37 18.99
N LYS A 241 11.37 -27.50 20.10
CA LYS A 241 12.74 -28.06 20.09
C LYS A 241 12.80 -29.51 19.65
N ALA A 242 11.76 -30.30 19.94
CA ALA A 242 11.63 -31.69 19.49
C ALA A 242 11.18 -31.80 18.01
N GLY A 243 10.92 -30.67 17.33
CA GLY A 243 10.38 -30.64 15.97
C GLY A 243 8.97 -31.20 15.85
N GLN A 244 8.21 -31.31 16.95
CA GLN A 244 6.78 -31.64 16.92
C GLN A 244 5.94 -30.45 16.49
N ILE A 245 6.40 -29.24 16.81
CA ILE A 245 5.86 -28.00 16.25
C ILE A 245 6.93 -27.45 15.30
N GLU A 246 6.54 -27.04 14.11
CA GLU A 246 7.34 -26.20 13.23
C GLU A 246 6.65 -24.83 13.10
N ILE A 247 7.43 -23.75 13.20
CA ILE A 247 6.92 -22.41 12.91
C ILE A 247 7.32 -22.09 11.46
N VAL A 248 6.31 -21.98 10.58
CA VAL A 248 6.47 -21.79 9.13
C VAL A 248 6.28 -20.33 8.76
N THR A 249 7.05 -19.82 7.80
CA THR A 249 7.27 -18.39 7.52
C THR A 249 7.81 -17.61 8.72
N GLY A 250 7.09 -17.58 9.85
CA GLY A 250 7.52 -16.90 11.08
C GLY A 250 7.44 -15.38 11.03
N GLY A 251 6.73 -14.81 10.05
CA GLY A 251 6.39 -13.39 10.02
C GLY A 251 5.43 -13.00 11.16
N TRP A 252 5.25 -11.70 11.37
CA TRP A 252 4.26 -11.20 12.33
C TRP A 252 2.85 -11.67 11.95
N VAL A 253 2.56 -11.67 10.65
CA VAL A 253 1.32 -12.14 10.01
C VAL A 253 1.63 -12.89 8.72
N MET A 254 0.66 -13.65 8.18
CA MET A 254 0.71 -14.07 6.78
C MET A 254 0.38 -12.86 5.89
N THR A 255 1.42 -12.23 5.37
CA THR A 255 1.34 -10.97 4.62
C THR A 255 0.70 -11.17 3.24
N GLU A 256 -0.20 -10.28 2.86
CA GLU A 256 -0.74 -10.27 1.49
C GLU A 256 0.30 -9.89 0.44
N GLU A 257 0.14 -10.43 -0.76
CA GLU A 257 1.13 -10.34 -1.83
C GLU A 257 0.77 -9.35 -2.95
N ALA A 258 -0.46 -8.82 -3.00
CA ALA A 258 -0.85 -7.84 -4.01
C ALA A 258 -0.69 -6.36 -3.58
N PRO A 259 -1.37 -5.83 -2.54
CA PRO A 259 -1.38 -4.41 -2.22
C PRO A 259 -0.31 -4.02 -1.20
N SER A 260 0.50 -4.94 -0.66
CA SER A 260 1.60 -4.64 0.29
C SER A 260 2.85 -4.18 -0.45
N HIS A 261 3.57 -3.23 0.14
CA HIS A 261 4.86 -2.77 -0.37
C HIS A 261 6.01 -3.54 0.31
N TYR A 262 7.08 -3.79 -0.44
CA TYR A 262 8.17 -4.68 -0.01
C TYR A 262 8.85 -4.21 1.29
N PHE A 263 8.79 -2.91 1.61
CA PHE A 263 9.26 -2.37 2.88
C PHE A 263 8.49 -2.97 4.06
N ALA A 264 7.17 -2.84 4.11
CA ALA A 264 6.35 -3.44 5.16
C ALA A 264 6.39 -4.97 5.16
N MET A 265 6.46 -5.61 3.97
CA MET A 265 6.64 -7.07 3.87
C MET A 265 7.93 -7.55 4.53
N SER A 266 9.03 -6.80 4.34
CA SER A 266 10.32 -7.09 4.99
C SER A 266 10.23 -6.82 6.49
N ASP A 267 9.56 -5.74 6.88
CA ASP A 267 9.53 -5.29 8.27
C ASP A 267 8.80 -6.27 9.21
N GLN A 268 7.62 -6.73 8.80
CA GLN A 268 6.84 -7.73 9.55
C GLN A 268 7.58 -9.08 9.66
N LEU A 269 8.37 -9.43 8.64
CA LEU A 269 9.18 -10.65 8.62
C LEU A 269 10.34 -10.54 9.62
N ILE A 270 11.02 -9.38 9.63
CA ILE A 270 12.08 -9.06 10.59
C ILE A 270 11.54 -9.09 12.02
N GLU A 271 10.40 -8.44 12.31
CA GLU A 271 9.82 -8.41 13.67
C GLU A 271 9.42 -9.82 14.14
N GLY A 272 8.80 -10.63 13.28
CA GLY A 272 8.47 -12.01 13.58
C GLY A 272 9.70 -12.88 13.87
N HIS A 273 10.69 -12.88 12.97
CA HIS A 273 11.93 -13.65 13.13
C HIS A 273 12.73 -13.22 14.37
N GLN A 274 12.86 -11.92 14.63
CA GLN A 274 13.57 -11.44 15.83
C GLN A 274 12.83 -11.82 17.11
N TRP A 275 11.50 -11.81 17.11
CA TRP A 275 10.72 -12.29 18.24
C TRP A 275 10.95 -13.80 18.47
N LEU A 276 10.92 -14.61 17.41
CA LEU A 276 11.16 -16.06 17.49
C LEU A 276 12.58 -16.39 17.96
N LYS A 277 13.59 -15.71 17.43
CA LYS A 277 14.98 -15.83 17.86
C LYS A 277 15.13 -15.50 19.34
N LYS A 278 14.51 -14.41 19.80
CA LYS A 278 14.59 -13.98 21.21
C LYS A 278 13.92 -14.98 22.18
N HIS A 279 12.77 -15.53 21.83
CA HIS A 279 11.98 -16.36 22.75
C HIS A 279 12.35 -17.84 22.68
N PHE A 280 12.78 -18.34 21.52
CA PHE A 280 12.98 -19.77 21.29
C PHE A 280 14.34 -20.14 20.71
N ASP A 281 15.17 -19.17 20.32
CA ASP A 281 16.36 -19.39 19.49
C ASP A 281 16.02 -20.13 18.17
N TYR A 282 14.87 -19.77 17.58
CA TYR A 282 14.30 -20.46 16.43
C TYR A 282 14.49 -19.69 15.12
N HIS A 283 14.76 -20.43 14.03
CA HIS A 283 14.99 -19.90 12.68
C HIS A 283 14.04 -20.63 11.72
N PRO A 284 13.01 -19.97 11.18
CA PRO A 284 12.15 -20.55 10.16
C PRO A 284 12.95 -20.95 8.92
N LYS A 285 12.62 -22.10 8.32
CA LYS A 285 13.27 -22.63 7.10
C LYS A 285 12.35 -22.86 5.93
N ASN A 286 11.04 -22.85 6.16
CA ASN A 286 10.03 -23.10 5.15
C ASN A 286 8.95 -22.01 5.21
N GLY A 287 8.65 -21.40 4.07
CA GLY A 287 7.57 -20.45 3.88
C GLY A 287 6.24 -21.15 3.60
N TYR A 288 5.15 -20.53 4.05
CA TYR A 288 3.79 -21.04 3.98
C TYR A 288 2.80 -19.89 3.71
N ASN A 289 2.28 -19.85 2.49
CA ASN A 289 1.33 -18.85 2.00
C ASN A 289 0.09 -19.56 1.44
N CYS A 290 -0.79 -20.00 2.34
CA CYS A 290 -2.00 -20.72 1.94
C CYS A 290 -3.17 -19.81 1.54
N ASP A 291 -3.20 -18.57 2.05
CA ASP A 291 -4.40 -17.73 1.99
C ASP A 291 -4.19 -16.32 1.42
N THR A 292 -3.04 -16.05 0.81
CA THR A 292 -2.81 -14.81 0.04
C THR A 292 -3.57 -14.87 -1.30
N PHE A 293 -4.15 -13.78 -1.80
CA PHE A 293 -5.11 -13.83 -2.93
C PHE A 293 -4.45 -13.73 -4.31
N GLY A 294 -3.57 -14.69 -4.59
CA GLY A 294 -2.58 -14.66 -5.67
C GLY A 294 -1.20 -14.77 -5.07
N ALA A 295 -0.15 -14.83 -5.89
CA ALA A 295 1.21 -15.01 -5.39
C ALA A 295 2.22 -14.17 -6.17
N SER A 296 3.12 -13.53 -5.44
CA SER A 296 4.12 -12.59 -5.94
C SER A 296 5.54 -13.17 -5.82
N PRO A 297 6.39 -13.02 -6.86
CA PRO A 297 7.80 -13.43 -6.76
C PRO A 297 8.57 -12.64 -5.70
N THR A 298 8.07 -11.46 -5.29
CA THR A 298 8.65 -10.67 -4.18
C THR A 298 8.68 -11.47 -2.89
N THR A 299 7.64 -12.23 -2.56
CA THR A 299 7.58 -13.04 -1.34
C THR A 299 8.66 -14.12 -1.34
N ALA A 300 8.83 -14.81 -2.47
CA ALA A 300 9.90 -15.79 -2.65
C ALA A 300 11.28 -15.13 -2.45
N TYR A 301 11.51 -13.97 -3.07
CA TYR A 301 12.77 -13.24 -2.92
C TYR A 301 13.07 -12.84 -1.47
N LEU A 302 12.11 -12.25 -0.77
CA LEU A 302 12.29 -11.82 0.62
C LEU A 302 12.48 -13.01 1.57
N ASN A 303 11.77 -14.12 1.33
CA ASN A 303 11.97 -15.37 2.06
C ASN A 303 13.39 -15.92 1.84
N HIS A 304 13.87 -15.97 0.60
CA HIS A 304 15.25 -16.36 0.29
C HIS A 304 16.27 -15.49 1.04
N LEU A 305 16.11 -14.17 1.00
CA LEU A 305 17.00 -13.25 1.74
C LEU A 305 16.91 -13.43 3.27
N ALA A 306 15.79 -13.93 3.78
CA ALA A 306 15.59 -14.26 5.20
C ALA A 306 16.12 -15.66 5.60
N GLY A 307 16.73 -16.40 4.67
CA GLY A 307 17.28 -17.74 4.93
C GLY A 307 16.23 -18.86 4.95
N ILE A 308 15.09 -18.64 4.28
CA ILE A 308 14.04 -19.64 4.02
C ILE A 308 14.33 -20.31 2.66
N ASP A 309 14.48 -21.62 2.67
CA ASP A 309 14.96 -22.39 1.52
C ASP A 309 13.81 -22.85 0.60
N HIS A 310 12.63 -23.08 1.17
CA HIS A 310 11.46 -23.61 0.48
C HIS A 310 10.21 -22.79 0.77
N MET A 311 9.24 -22.83 -0.13
CA MET A 311 7.96 -22.13 0.02
C MET A 311 6.79 -22.99 -0.45
N LEU A 312 5.64 -22.85 0.20
CA LEU A 312 4.36 -23.38 -0.28
C LEU A 312 3.41 -22.24 -0.61
N ILE A 313 2.75 -22.33 -1.79
CA ILE A 313 1.67 -21.43 -2.22
C ILE A 313 0.40 -22.21 -2.56
N GLN A 314 -0.76 -21.57 -2.36
CA GLN A 314 -2.06 -22.20 -2.65
C GLN A 314 -2.90 -21.42 -3.66
N ARG A 315 -3.29 -20.16 -3.42
CA ARG A 315 -4.31 -19.50 -4.25
C ARG A 315 -3.74 -18.95 -5.55
N THR A 316 -3.57 -19.84 -6.53
CA THR A 316 -3.29 -19.51 -7.93
C THR A 316 -4.49 -19.83 -8.80
N HIS A 317 -4.59 -19.18 -9.97
CA HIS A 317 -5.72 -19.36 -10.89
C HIS A 317 -5.93 -20.86 -11.20
N TYR A 318 -7.18 -21.35 -11.17
CA TYR A 318 -7.46 -22.78 -11.32
C TYR A 318 -6.93 -23.40 -12.64
N VAL A 319 -6.98 -22.67 -13.75
CA VAL A 319 -6.34 -23.03 -15.03
C VAL A 319 -4.82 -23.17 -14.91
N VAL A 320 -4.13 -22.33 -14.12
CA VAL A 320 -2.69 -22.48 -13.85
C VAL A 320 -2.44 -23.81 -13.15
N LYS A 321 -3.17 -24.09 -12.05
CA LYS A 321 -3.08 -25.36 -11.32
C LYS A 321 -3.27 -26.56 -12.23
N LYS A 322 -4.31 -26.55 -13.07
CA LYS A 322 -4.60 -27.62 -14.02
C LYS A 322 -3.44 -27.85 -14.98
N ASN A 323 -2.98 -26.82 -15.69
CA ASN A 323 -1.94 -26.98 -16.71
C ASN A 323 -0.57 -27.31 -16.10
N PHE A 324 -0.26 -26.77 -14.92
CA PHE A 324 0.97 -27.11 -14.20
C PHE A 324 0.93 -28.56 -13.72
N ALA A 325 -0.22 -29.04 -13.26
CA ALA A 325 -0.44 -30.42 -12.87
C ALA A 325 -0.31 -31.38 -14.07
N GLU A 326 -0.83 -31.03 -15.26
CA GLU A 326 -0.70 -31.85 -16.48
C GLU A 326 0.77 -32.02 -16.91
N LYS A 327 1.59 -31.00 -16.66
CA LYS A 327 3.03 -30.97 -16.96
C LYS A 327 3.91 -31.46 -15.80
N ASN A 328 3.35 -31.79 -14.63
CA ASN A 328 4.07 -32.09 -13.39
C ASN A 328 5.08 -30.98 -12.97
N ILE A 329 4.71 -29.72 -13.13
CA ILE A 329 5.53 -28.55 -12.77
C ILE A 329 4.92 -27.73 -11.62
N LEU A 330 4.10 -28.36 -10.78
CA LEU A 330 3.62 -27.77 -9.53
C LEU A 330 4.73 -27.56 -8.49
N GLU A 331 5.89 -28.18 -8.71
CA GLU A 331 7.11 -27.95 -7.96
C GLU A 331 8.16 -27.36 -8.89
N PHE A 332 8.66 -26.17 -8.54
CA PHE A 332 9.53 -25.38 -9.42
C PHE A 332 10.46 -24.47 -8.61
N ASN A 333 11.57 -24.07 -9.23
CA ASN A 333 12.45 -23.05 -8.70
C ASN A 333 11.89 -21.69 -9.14
N TRP A 334 11.36 -20.90 -8.21
CA TRP A 334 10.75 -19.63 -8.53
C TRP A 334 11.82 -18.54 -8.62
N ARG A 335 12.12 -18.12 -9.85
CA ARG A 335 13.19 -17.19 -10.18
C ARG A 335 12.69 -15.78 -10.33
N GLN A 336 13.52 -14.84 -9.90
CA GLN A 336 13.27 -13.42 -10.09
C GLN A 336 13.52 -13.02 -11.55
N SER A 337 12.74 -12.06 -12.06
CA SER A 337 12.85 -11.59 -13.45
C SER A 337 14.22 -10.99 -13.80
N PHE A 338 14.94 -10.48 -12.81
CA PHE A 338 16.29 -9.93 -12.92
C PHE A 338 17.40 -10.94 -12.64
N ASP A 339 17.07 -12.15 -12.17
CA ASP A 339 18.07 -13.16 -11.81
C ASP A 339 18.45 -14.02 -13.03
N ASN A 340 19.72 -13.94 -13.41
CA ASN A 340 20.30 -14.68 -14.53
C ASN A 340 21.08 -15.93 -14.09
N SER A 341 21.55 -15.98 -12.85
CA SER A 341 22.37 -17.09 -12.34
C SER A 341 21.52 -18.18 -11.68
N GLY A 342 20.31 -17.84 -11.23
CA GLY A 342 19.49 -18.68 -10.37
C GLY A 342 19.88 -18.59 -8.89
N SER A 343 20.69 -17.60 -8.50
CA SER A 343 21.15 -17.47 -7.12
C SER A 343 20.04 -17.08 -6.15
N ASP A 344 18.96 -16.48 -6.65
CA ASP A 344 17.86 -15.94 -5.84
C ASP A 344 16.57 -16.75 -6.00
N GLU A 345 16.69 -18.02 -6.40
CA GLU A 345 15.55 -18.91 -6.54
C GLU A 345 15.08 -19.45 -5.19
N THR A 346 13.76 -19.61 -5.06
CA THR A 346 13.16 -20.36 -3.95
C THR A 346 12.42 -21.56 -4.50
N PHE A 347 12.74 -22.76 -4.01
CA PHE A 347 11.98 -23.95 -4.39
C PHE A 347 10.56 -23.85 -3.85
N THR A 348 9.58 -23.89 -4.75
CA THR A 348 8.19 -23.58 -4.45
C THR A 348 7.30 -24.77 -4.78
N HIS A 349 6.49 -25.16 -3.80
CA HIS A 349 5.41 -26.12 -3.93
C HIS A 349 4.08 -25.39 -4.13
N MET A 350 3.48 -25.53 -5.30
CA MET A 350 2.11 -25.12 -5.57
C MET A 350 1.15 -26.28 -5.25
N MET A 351 0.21 -26.04 -4.35
CA MET A 351 -0.86 -26.99 -4.07
C MET A 351 -1.80 -27.12 -5.29
N PRO A 352 -2.38 -28.30 -5.57
CA PRO A 352 -3.00 -28.57 -6.88
C PRO A 352 -4.50 -28.25 -6.95
N PHE A 353 -5.16 -28.05 -5.82
CA PHE A 353 -6.62 -28.06 -5.72
C PHE A 353 -7.17 -26.72 -5.22
N TYR A 354 -8.50 -26.65 -5.09
CA TYR A 354 -9.29 -25.43 -4.90
C TYR A 354 -9.03 -24.71 -3.57
N SER A 355 -8.93 -25.44 -2.45
CA SER A 355 -8.78 -24.88 -1.10
C SER A 355 -7.63 -25.56 -0.32
N TYR A 356 -7.23 -24.97 0.80
CA TYR A 356 -6.36 -25.57 1.80
C TYR A 356 -7.11 -26.37 2.88
N ASP A 357 -8.45 -26.45 2.80
CA ASP A 357 -9.25 -27.28 3.68
C ASP A 357 -9.02 -28.79 3.48
N VAL A 358 -9.36 -29.62 4.47
CA VAL A 358 -9.20 -31.09 4.39
C VAL A 358 -9.87 -31.70 3.14
N PRO A 359 -11.12 -31.33 2.75
CA PRO A 359 -11.75 -31.84 1.54
C PRO A 359 -10.94 -31.61 0.26
N HIS A 360 -10.17 -30.54 0.14
CA HIS A 360 -9.42 -30.23 -1.08
C HIS A 360 -7.91 -30.47 -0.93
N THR A 361 -7.43 -31.15 0.11
CA THR A 361 -6.00 -31.42 0.28
C THR A 361 -5.62 -32.87 0.16
N CYS A 362 -6.51 -33.82 0.50
CA CYS A 362 -6.18 -35.25 0.50
C CYS A 362 -6.03 -35.86 -0.89
N GLY A 363 -6.72 -35.30 -1.89
CA GLY A 363 -6.80 -35.83 -3.24
C GLY A 363 -7.88 -35.13 -4.08
N PRO A 364 -8.09 -35.60 -5.32
CA PRO A 364 -8.95 -34.92 -6.29
C PRO A 364 -10.46 -35.03 -6.00
N ASP A 365 -10.92 -35.97 -5.16
CA ASP A 365 -12.34 -36.15 -4.87
C ASP A 365 -12.70 -35.61 -3.47
N PRO A 366 -13.27 -34.40 -3.37
CA PRO A 366 -13.59 -33.82 -2.07
C PRO A 366 -14.72 -34.56 -1.34
N SER A 367 -15.56 -35.33 -2.05
CA SER A 367 -16.56 -36.20 -1.42
C SER A 367 -15.93 -37.37 -0.69
N VAL A 368 -14.73 -37.80 -1.09
CA VAL A 368 -13.94 -38.82 -0.40
C VAL A 368 -13.14 -38.18 0.72
N CYS A 369 -12.39 -37.11 0.42
CA CYS A 369 -11.53 -36.44 1.40
C CYS A 369 -12.30 -35.91 2.61
N CYS A 370 -13.52 -35.39 2.42
CA CYS A 370 -14.35 -34.92 3.53
C CYS A 370 -14.68 -36.03 4.55
N GLN A 371 -14.71 -37.30 4.14
CA GLN A 371 -14.92 -38.43 5.06
C GLN A 371 -13.70 -38.76 5.94
N PHE A 372 -12.57 -38.09 5.70
CA PHE A 372 -11.35 -38.19 6.50
C PHE A 372 -11.08 -36.90 7.28
N ASP A 373 -11.98 -35.92 7.20
CA ASP A 373 -12.02 -34.81 8.14
C ASP A 373 -12.81 -35.24 9.40
N PHE A 374 -12.11 -35.78 10.39
CA PHE A 374 -12.76 -36.35 11.58
C PHE A 374 -13.38 -35.28 12.51
N ARG A 375 -13.15 -33.99 12.25
CA ARG A 375 -13.94 -32.90 12.86
C ARG A 375 -15.41 -32.98 12.53
N ARG A 376 -15.73 -33.50 11.34
CA ARG A 376 -17.11 -33.60 10.82
C ARG A 376 -17.82 -34.85 11.35
N LEU A 377 -17.20 -35.61 12.25
CA LEU A 377 -17.91 -36.66 12.98
C LEU A 377 -19.03 -36.05 13.81
N ARG A 378 -20.24 -36.61 13.72
CA ARG A 378 -21.43 -36.12 14.43
C ARG A 378 -21.27 -35.98 15.95
N LYS A 379 -20.33 -36.73 16.54
CA LYS A 379 -20.02 -36.70 17.98
C LYS A 379 -19.12 -35.53 18.40
N VAL A 380 -18.48 -34.84 17.45
CA VAL A 380 -17.64 -33.66 17.70
C VAL A 380 -18.53 -32.42 17.58
N SER A 381 -18.49 -31.55 18.61
CA SER A 381 -19.38 -30.39 18.74
C SER A 381 -18.63 -29.08 18.50
N PRO A 382 -19.24 -28.08 17.82
CA PRO A 382 -20.52 -28.14 17.12
C PRO A 382 -20.44 -29.04 15.87
N PRO A 383 -21.52 -29.77 15.51
CA PRO A 383 -21.49 -30.67 14.37
C PRO A 383 -21.30 -29.91 13.05
N VAL A 384 -20.32 -30.34 12.26
CA VAL A 384 -20.06 -29.85 10.89
C VAL A 384 -20.34 -31.01 9.93
N THR A 385 -21.01 -30.74 8.81
CA THR A 385 -21.41 -31.79 7.85
C THR A 385 -20.53 -31.74 6.60
N CYS A 386 -20.49 -32.85 5.86
CA CYS A 386 -19.90 -32.87 4.53
C CYS A 386 -20.91 -32.40 3.47
N PRO A 387 -20.62 -31.33 2.70
CA PRO A 387 -21.52 -30.84 1.65
C PRO A 387 -21.90 -31.90 0.61
N TRP A 388 -21.00 -32.86 0.35
CA TRP A 388 -21.21 -33.99 -0.57
C TRP A 388 -22.04 -35.14 0.00
N ARG A 389 -22.63 -34.99 1.19
CA ARG A 389 -23.52 -35.97 1.85
C ARG A 389 -22.88 -37.35 2.10
N LYS A 390 -21.55 -37.38 2.18
CA LYS A 390 -20.75 -38.54 2.59
C LYS A 390 -20.00 -38.16 3.86
N GLU A 391 -20.58 -38.51 5.00
CA GLU A 391 -20.04 -38.14 6.31
C GLU A 391 -18.84 -39.01 6.70
N PRO A 392 -17.91 -38.50 7.53
CA PRO A 392 -16.86 -39.32 8.11
C PRO A 392 -17.44 -40.40 9.04
N ILE A 393 -16.71 -41.50 9.14
CA ILE A 393 -16.97 -42.56 10.11
C ILE A 393 -15.70 -42.82 10.91
N GLU A 394 -15.87 -43.18 12.18
CA GLU A 394 -14.74 -43.51 13.05
C GLU A 394 -13.99 -44.75 12.53
N ILE A 395 -12.66 -44.70 12.60
CA ILE A 395 -11.78 -45.79 12.20
C ILE A 395 -11.74 -46.84 13.31
N THR A 396 -12.09 -48.06 12.92
CA THR A 396 -12.17 -49.24 13.79
C THR A 396 -11.39 -50.38 13.16
N LYS A 397 -11.12 -51.43 13.95
CA LYS A 397 -10.46 -52.64 13.44
C LYS A 397 -11.22 -53.31 12.29
N THR A 398 -12.54 -53.11 12.20
CA THR A 398 -13.38 -53.74 11.17
C THR A 398 -13.42 -52.96 9.86
N ASN A 399 -13.23 -51.64 9.87
CA ASN A 399 -13.28 -50.81 8.66
C ASN A 399 -11.91 -50.29 8.18
N VAL A 400 -10.87 -50.31 9.02
CA VAL A 400 -9.57 -49.68 8.73
C VAL A 400 -8.98 -50.14 7.39
N ALA A 401 -9.14 -51.41 7.03
CA ALA A 401 -8.63 -51.96 5.77
C ALA A 401 -9.27 -51.34 4.52
N GLU A 402 -10.58 -51.11 4.57
CA GLU A 402 -11.32 -50.46 3.48
C GLU A 402 -11.01 -48.97 3.44
N ARG A 403 -11.07 -48.30 4.60
CA ARG A 403 -10.83 -46.86 4.74
C ARG A 403 -9.41 -46.47 4.32
N ALA A 404 -8.41 -47.27 4.71
CA ALA A 404 -7.03 -47.07 4.30
C ALA A 404 -6.86 -47.17 2.78
N ARG A 405 -7.52 -48.13 2.10
CA ARG A 405 -7.47 -48.24 0.63
C ARG A 405 -8.10 -47.02 -0.05
N ILE A 406 -9.26 -46.57 0.43
CA ILE A 406 -9.96 -45.40 -0.11
C ILE A 406 -9.09 -44.14 0.02
N LEU A 407 -8.50 -43.91 1.19
CA LEU A 407 -7.64 -42.75 1.42
C LEU A 407 -6.34 -42.84 0.61
N LEU A 408 -5.71 -44.02 0.59
CA LEU A 408 -4.47 -44.24 -0.15
C LEU A 408 -4.65 -44.03 -1.65
N ASP A 409 -5.81 -44.40 -2.22
CA ASP A 409 -6.14 -44.07 -3.61
C ASP A 409 -6.12 -42.56 -3.88
N GLN A 410 -6.66 -41.74 -2.97
CA GLN A 410 -6.62 -40.28 -3.09
C GLN A 410 -5.18 -39.73 -3.04
N TYR A 411 -4.37 -40.20 -2.09
CA TYR A 411 -2.95 -39.83 -2.00
C TYR A 411 -2.15 -40.23 -3.24
N ARG A 412 -2.39 -41.45 -3.75
CA ARG A 412 -1.78 -41.93 -5.00
C ARG A 412 -2.17 -41.04 -6.18
N LYS A 413 -3.46 -40.71 -6.34
CA LYS A 413 -3.93 -39.78 -7.39
C LYS A 413 -3.29 -38.40 -7.27
N LYS A 414 -3.25 -37.81 -6.07
CA LYS A 414 -2.59 -36.51 -5.84
C LYS A 414 -1.11 -36.54 -6.19
N SER A 415 -0.40 -37.57 -5.73
CA SER A 415 1.05 -37.70 -5.97
C SER A 415 1.44 -37.80 -7.44
N LYS A 416 0.50 -38.19 -8.33
CA LYS A 416 0.72 -38.26 -9.79
C LYS A 416 0.81 -36.87 -10.44
N LEU A 417 0.36 -35.81 -9.76
CA LEU A 417 0.45 -34.42 -10.23
C LEU A 417 1.83 -33.79 -9.97
N TYR A 418 2.66 -34.47 -9.19
CA TYR A 418 4.01 -34.05 -8.86
C TYR A 418 5.03 -34.92 -9.58
N ALA A 419 6.26 -34.41 -9.69
CA ALA A 419 7.34 -35.14 -10.31
C ALA A 419 7.67 -36.42 -9.51
N LYS A 420 7.93 -37.51 -10.22
CA LYS A 420 8.44 -38.73 -9.59
C LYS A 420 9.91 -38.52 -9.19
N GLY A 421 10.33 -39.11 -8.08
CA GLY A 421 11.73 -39.12 -7.65
C GLY A 421 12.64 -39.73 -8.71
N THR A 422 13.81 -39.14 -8.90
CA THR A 422 14.83 -39.57 -9.85
C THR A 422 15.95 -40.37 -9.18
N LYS A 423 16.21 -40.13 -7.89
CA LYS A 423 17.21 -40.86 -7.09
C LYS A 423 16.69 -42.19 -6.54
N SER A 424 15.39 -42.28 -6.30
CA SER A 424 14.73 -43.49 -5.81
C SER A 424 13.38 -43.66 -6.50
N ASN A 425 12.89 -44.90 -6.58
CA ASN A 425 11.58 -45.20 -7.17
C ASN A 425 10.44 -44.81 -6.20
N THR A 426 10.41 -43.54 -5.81
CA THR A 426 9.57 -43.01 -4.75
C THR A 426 8.77 -41.82 -5.26
N ARG A 427 7.54 -41.68 -4.78
CA ARG A 427 6.76 -40.43 -4.86
C ARG A 427 6.54 -39.91 -3.45
N VAL A 428 6.67 -38.61 -3.28
CA VAL A 428 6.40 -37.91 -2.02
C VAL A 428 5.14 -37.08 -2.21
N VAL A 429 4.24 -37.05 -1.22
CA VAL A 429 3.03 -36.24 -1.29
C VAL A 429 2.74 -35.58 0.05
N LEU A 430 2.50 -34.27 0.00
CA LEU A 430 2.00 -33.48 1.12
C LEU A 430 0.48 -33.46 1.13
N THR A 431 -0.14 -33.62 2.29
CA THR A 431 -1.57 -33.38 2.52
C THR A 431 -1.73 -32.54 3.78
N LEU A 432 -2.56 -31.51 3.73
CA LEU A 432 -2.87 -30.67 4.89
C LEU A 432 -4.04 -31.28 5.68
N LEU A 433 -3.95 -31.24 7.00
CA LEU A 433 -5.03 -31.60 7.92
C LEU A 433 -5.39 -30.38 8.76
N GLY A 434 -6.20 -29.50 8.20
CA GLY A 434 -6.60 -28.24 8.82
C GLY A 434 -7.55 -27.46 7.94
N ASP A 435 -7.83 -26.25 8.38
CA ASP A 435 -8.78 -25.26 7.83
C ASP A 435 -8.66 -24.01 8.74
N ASP A 436 -9.58 -23.06 8.61
CA ASP A 436 -9.71 -21.90 9.49
C ASP A 436 -10.03 -22.29 10.94
N PHE A 437 -9.23 -21.78 11.88
CA PHE A 437 -9.37 -21.89 13.33
C PHE A 437 -9.70 -23.32 13.82
N ARG A 438 -9.03 -24.33 13.25
CA ARG A 438 -9.18 -25.73 13.60
C ARG A 438 -8.42 -26.08 14.87
N TYR A 439 -8.67 -27.27 15.40
CA TYR A 439 -8.15 -27.78 16.67
C TYR A 439 -8.61 -26.95 17.87
N ASP A 440 -9.86 -26.47 17.81
CA ASP A 440 -10.47 -25.60 18.83
C ASP A 440 -10.98 -26.37 20.08
N SER A 441 -10.88 -27.70 20.08
CA SER A 441 -11.32 -28.56 21.17
C SER A 441 -10.54 -29.88 21.26
N ASP A 442 -10.41 -30.41 22.48
CA ASP A 442 -9.78 -31.73 22.70
C ASP A 442 -10.48 -32.85 21.95
N ALA A 443 -11.82 -32.81 21.88
CA ALA A 443 -12.62 -33.81 21.20
C ALA A 443 -12.31 -33.87 19.70
N GLU A 444 -12.10 -32.72 19.08
CA GLU A 444 -11.62 -32.66 17.72
C GLU A 444 -10.20 -33.21 17.59
N ALA A 445 -9.26 -32.68 18.39
CA ALA A 445 -7.85 -33.05 18.26
C ALA A 445 -7.68 -34.57 18.42
N GLU A 446 -8.35 -35.15 19.42
CA GLU A 446 -8.38 -36.59 19.64
C GLU A 446 -9.02 -37.33 18.46
N ALA A 447 -10.13 -36.84 17.91
CA ALA A 447 -10.78 -37.45 16.75
C ALA A 447 -9.86 -37.44 15.52
N GLN A 448 -9.15 -36.34 15.24
CA GLN A 448 -8.22 -36.27 14.12
C GLN A 448 -7.03 -37.20 14.35
N PHE A 449 -6.29 -37.01 15.44
CA PHE A 449 -5.05 -37.75 15.67
C PHE A 449 -5.29 -39.26 15.79
N THR A 450 -6.25 -39.72 16.60
CA THR A 450 -6.42 -41.17 16.84
C THR A 450 -6.92 -41.94 15.62
N ASN A 451 -7.76 -41.32 14.78
CA ASN A 451 -8.24 -41.99 13.58
C ASN A 451 -7.13 -42.10 12.52
N TYR A 452 -6.32 -41.04 12.35
CA TYR A 452 -5.15 -41.10 11.47
C TYR A 452 -4.05 -42.02 12.00
N GLU A 453 -3.81 -42.09 13.30
CA GLU A 453 -2.89 -43.06 13.91
C GLU A 453 -3.24 -44.51 13.53
N LYS A 454 -4.53 -44.89 13.63
CA LYS A 454 -5.00 -46.22 13.20
C LYS A 454 -4.82 -46.45 11.70
N LEU A 455 -5.05 -45.43 10.88
CA LEU A 455 -4.85 -45.52 9.42
C LEU A 455 -3.37 -45.70 9.08
N PHE A 456 -2.48 -44.93 9.72
CA PHE A 456 -1.04 -45.02 9.51
C PHE A 456 -0.49 -46.36 9.97
N GLU A 457 -0.87 -46.83 11.16
CA GLU A 457 -0.48 -48.14 11.67
C GLU A 457 -0.87 -49.24 10.66
N TYR A 458 -2.09 -49.19 10.13
CA TYR A 458 -2.52 -50.16 9.14
C TYR A 458 -1.74 -50.03 7.82
N ILE A 459 -1.61 -48.83 7.24
CA ILE A 459 -0.89 -48.62 5.98
C ILE A 459 0.57 -49.10 6.09
N ASN A 460 1.27 -48.69 7.14
CA ASN A 460 2.71 -48.95 7.31
C ASN A 460 3.00 -50.43 7.64
N ASN A 461 2.08 -51.14 8.29
CA ASN A 461 2.22 -52.56 8.61
C ASN A 461 1.76 -53.51 7.48
N ASN A 462 1.30 -52.98 6.34
CA ASN A 462 0.88 -53.78 5.19
C ASN A 462 1.81 -53.52 3.98
N PRO A 463 2.94 -54.26 3.85
CA PRO A 463 3.92 -54.06 2.77
C PRO A 463 3.33 -54.09 1.36
N GLN A 464 2.23 -54.83 1.17
CA GLN A 464 1.48 -54.94 -0.09
C GLN A 464 0.98 -53.57 -0.60
N MET A 465 0.81 -52.58 0.29
CA MET A 465 0.36 -51.23 -0.04
C MET A 465 1.48 -50.34 -0.59
N ASN A 466 2.74 -50.74 -0.41
CA ASN A 466 3.95 -50.01 -0.80
C ASN A 466 3.90 -48.51 -0.49
N ALA A 467 3.45 -48.18 0.73
CA ALA A 467 3.27 -46.82 1.18
C ALA A 467 3.75 -46.65 2.62
N GLU A 468 4.18 -45.45 2.96
CA GLU A 468 4.56 -45.03 4.30
C GLU A 468 3.88 -43.69 4.60
N ALA A 469 3.07 -43.64 5.64
CA ALA A 469 2.35 -42.45 6.05
C ALA A 469 2.70 -42.07 7.49
N LYS A 470 2.94 -40.78 7.72
CA LYS A 470 3.19 -40.22 9.06
C LYS A 470 2.58 -38.82 9.18
N PHE A 471 2.40 -38.36 10.41
CA PHE A 471 2.31 -36.92 10.64
C PHE A 471 3.68 -36.30 10.35
N GLY A 472 3.68 -35.12 9.75
CA GLY A 472 4.89 -34.38 9.46
C GLY A 472 4.62 -32.89 9.43
N THR A 473 5.69 -32.12 9.31
CA THR A 473 5.66 -30.68 9.07
C THR A 473 6.14 -30.36 7.64
N LEU A 474 6.32 -29.09 7.28
CA LEU A 474 6.90 -28.75 5.97
C LEU A 474 8.36 -29.18 5.87
N ALA A 475 9.13 -29.07 6.95
CA ALA A 475 10.50 -29.58 7.02
C ALA A 475 10.57 -31.08 6.70
N ASP A 476 9.69 -31.89 7.30
CA ASP A 476 9.60 -33.34 6.99
C ASP A 476 9.29 -33.58 5.50
N TYR A 477 8.44 -32.74 4.88
CA TYR A 477 8.07 -32.87 3.48
C TYR A 477 9.23 -32.53 2.54
N PHE A 478 9.81 -31.34 2.68
CA PHE A 478 10.89 -30.90 1.79
C PHE A 478 12.15 -31.76 1.96
N GLU A 479 12.45 -32.26 3.17
CA GLU A 479 13.52 -33.24 3.37
C GLU A 479 13.32 -34.51 2.51
N LEU A 480 12.09 -35.00 2.41
CA LEU A 480 11.78 -36.17 1.57
C LEU A 480 11.83 -35.82 0.08
N VAL A 481 11.36 -34.65 -0.33
CA VAL A 481 11.41 -34.17 -1.72
C VAL A 481 12.87 -34.07 -2.19
N ASP A 482 13.73 -33.42 -1.43
CA ASP A 482 15.15 -33.22 -1.76
C ASP A 482 15.93 -34.54 -1.85
N LYS A 483 15.58 -35.49 -0.97
CA LYS A 483 16.11 -36.86 -1.01
C LYS A 483 15.65 -37.62 -2.25
N ALA A 484 14.40 -37.42 -2.67
CA ALA A 484 13.83 -38.11 -3.83
C ALA A 484 14.32 -37.54 -5.17
N ARG A 485 14.51 -36.22 -5.25
CA ARG A 485 14.88 -35.49 -6.46
C ARG A 485 15.70 -34.23 -6.11
N PRO A 486 16.89 -34.02 -6.68
CA PRO A 486 17.63 -32.75 -6.54
C PRO A 486 16.79 -31.54 -6.98
N ILE A 487 16.88 -30.45 -6.21
CA ILE A 487 16.24 -29.16 -6.55
C ILE A 487 16.65 -28.65 -7.94
N SER A 488 17.90 -28.88 -8.35
CA SER A 488 18.43 -28.49 -9.66
C SER A 488 17.78 -29.23 -10.85
N GLU A 489 17.05 -30.32 -10.61
CA GLU A 489 16.30 -31.03 -11.63
C GLU A 489 14.87 -30.50 -11.80
N ASN A 490 14.41 -29.60 -10.93
CA ASN A 490 13.12 -28.93 -11.07
C ASN A 490 13.20 -27.77 -12.06
N PRO A 491 12.12 -27.48 -12.81
CA PRO A 491 12.13 -26.39 -13.76
C PRO A 491 12.22 -25.05 -13.04
N SER A 492 12.94 -24.10 -13.64
CA SER A 492 12.94 -22.71 -13.20
C SER A 492 11.77 -21.96 -13.86
N ILE A 493 11.01 -21.21 -13.08
CA ILE A 493 9.87 -20.42 -13.56
C ILE A 493 10.04 -18.96 -13.13
N THR A 494 9.86 -18.03 -14.08
CA THR A 494 9.78 -16.59 -13.82
C THR A 494 8.37 -16.07 -14.08
N GLY A 495 7.91 -15.13 -13.25
CA GLY A 495 6.60 -14.48 -13.36
C GLY A 495 5.85 -14.49 -12.04
N ASP A 496 4.67 -13.89 -12.03
CA ASP A 496 3.74 -13.83 -10.90
C ASP A 496 2.47 -14.65 -11.20
N PHE A 497 1.64 -14.87 -10.18
CA PHE A 497 0.40 -15.62 -10.29
C PHE A 497 -0.85 -14.73 -10.13
N PHE A 498 -0.78 -13.48 -10.56
CA PHE A 498 -1.94 -12.59 -10.67
C PHE A 498 -2.53 -12.56 -12.10
N SER A 499 -3.85 -12.45 -12.27
CA SER A 499 -4.85 -12.27 -11.20
C SER A 499 -5.55 -13.58 -10.84
N TYR A 500 -5.70 -13.83 -9.53
CA TYR A 500 -6.30 -15.04 -9.01
C TYR A 500 -7.78 -15.15 -9.38
N ALA A 501 -8.19 -16.34 -9.83
CA ALA A 501 -9.58 -16.75 -9.91
C ALA A 501 -9.72 -18.13 -9.29
N ASP A 502 -10.65 -18.25 -8.36
CA ASP A 502 -10.95 -19.50 -7.67
C ASP A 502 -11.90 -20.39 -8.45
N ARG A 503 -12.82 -19.82 -9.25
CA ARG A 503 -13.74 -20.53 -10.14
C ARG A 503 -14.31 -19.61 -11.23
N THR A 504 -14.70 -20.17 -12.38
CA THR A 504 -15.45 -19.44 -13.43
C THR A 504 -14.76 -18.11 -13.82
N THR A 505 -15.51 -17.00 -13.88
CA THR A 505 -14.99 -15.64 -14.10
C THR A 505 -14.88 -14.82 -12.80
N ASN A 506 -14.76 -15.47 -11.64
CA ASN A 506 -14.65 -14.81 -10.34
C ASN A 506 -13.19 -14.42 -10.08
N TYR A 507 -12.75 -13.32 -10.69
CA TYR A 507 -11.42 -12.78 -10.45
C TYR A 507 -11.41 -11.92 -9.18
N TRP A 508 -10.43 -12.18 -8.33
CA TRP A 508 -10.23 -11.50 -7.06
C TRP A 508 -9.39 -10.25 -7.31
N THR A 509 -9.94 -9.30 -8.07
CA THR A 509 -9.25 -8.05 -8.41
C THR A 509 -9.91 -6.83 -7.79
N GLY A 510 -11.03 -7.03 -7.10
CA GLY A 510 -11.72 -5.98 -6.37
C GLY A 510 -10.95 -5.51 -5.14
N PHE A 511 -10.31 -6.42 -4.42
CA PHE A 511 -9.57 -6.11 -3.19
C PHE A 511 -8.33 -5.23 -3.42
N PHE A 512 -7.84 -5.15 -4.66
CA PHE A 512 -6.79 -4.20 -5.02
C PHE A 512 -7.18 -2.77 -4.66
N ASN A 513 -8.48 -2.43 -4.62
CA ASN A 513 -8.98 -1.09 -4.29
C ASN A 513 -10.10 -1.06 -3.23
N SER A 514 -10.44 -2.17 -2.57
CA SER A 514 -11.41 -2.15 -1.46
C SER A 514 -10.87 -1.35 -0.27
N ARG A 515 -11.70 -0.48 0.34
CA ARG A 515 -11.34 0.36 1.50
C ARG A 515 -10.03 1.16 1.30
N PRO A 516 -9.91 1.99 0.24
CA PRO A 516 -8.64 2.58 -0.18
C PRO A 516 -8.07 3.60 0.81
N PHE A 517 -8.88 4.16 1.71
CA PHE A 517 -8.43 5.09 2.76
C PHE A 517 -7.31 4.49 3.62
N LEU A 518 -7.44 3.24 4.10
CA LEU A 518 -6.40 2.64 4.94
C LEU A 518 -5.18 2.19 4.13
N LYS A 519 -5.33 1.83 2.85
CA LYS A 519 -4.18 1.58 1.95
C LYS A 519 -3.32 2.84 1.77
N TRP A 520 -3.95 4.00 1.62
CA TRP A 520 -3.25 5.29 1.60
C TRP A 520 -2.58 5.58 2.95
N PHE A 521 -3.29 5.34 4.06
CA PHE A 521 -2.76 5.64 5.39
C PHE A 521 -1.57 4.74 5.78
N ASP A 522 -1.62 3.46 5.42
CA ASP A 522 -0.53 2.48 5.58
C ASP A 522 0.79 2.98 4.99
N ARG A 523 0.77 3.43 3.72
CA ARG A 523 1.96 3.98 3.05
C ARG A 523 2.53 5.21 3.76
N ARG A 524 1.66 6.04 4.35
CA ARG A 524 2.10 7.20 5.14
C ARG A 524 2.79 6.79 6.43
N LEU A 525 2.34 5.69 7.04
CA LEU A 525 2.93 5.13 8.25
C LEU A 525 4.24 4.42 7.98
N GLU A 526 4.35 3.68 6.87
CA GLU A 526 5.62 3.10 6.43
C GLU A 526 6.72 4.16 6.34
N HIS A 527 6.43 5.30 5.71
CA HIS A 527 7.35 6.43 5.65
C HIS A 527 7.72 6.96 7.04
N LEU A 528 6.73 7.24 7.89
CA LEU A 528 6.99 7.78 9.22
C LEU A 528 7.79 6.79 10.08
N MET A 529 7.56 5.49 9.91
CA MET A 529 8.32 4.42 10.55
C MET A 529 9.77 4.40 10.07
N GLN A 530 10.01 4.41 8.76
CA GLN A 530 11.35 4.45 8.17
C GLN A 530 12.13 5.70 8.62
N ALA A 531 11.46 6.86 8.67
CA ALA A 531 12.05 8.11 9.13
C ALA A 531 12.38 8.09 10.64
N ALA A 532 11.47 7.56 11.49
CA ALA A 532 11.70 7.45 12.93
C ALA A 532 12.85 6.47 13.25
N ASP A 533 12.88 5.32 12.56
CA ASP A 533 13.97 4.34 12.64
C ASP A 533 15.30 4.98 12.29
N THR A 534 15.36 5.61 11.11
CA THR A 534 16.57 6.17 10.57
C THR A 534 17.11 7.29 11.44
N MET A 535 16.25 8.20 11.89
CA MET A 535 16.66 9.31 12.75
C MET A 535 17.19 8.81 14.11
N LEU A 536 16.52 7.84 14.74
CA LEU A 536 16.98 7.26 16.00
C LEU A 536 18.34 6.57 15.83
N SER A 537 18.48 5.77 14.78
CA SER A 537 19.72 5.06 14.46
C SER A 537 20.88 6.02 14.23
N ILE A 538 20.69 7.11 13.48
CA ILE A 538 21.76 8.09 13.29
C ILE A 538 22.08 8.79 14.61
N GLY A 539 21.08 9.18 15.41
CA GLY A 539 21.30 9.77 16.73
C GLY A 539 22.13 8.88 17.66
N LEU A 540 21.89 7.56 17.61
CA LEU A 540 22.67 6.54 18.31
C LEU A 540 24.11 6.43 17.76
N LEU A 541 24.26 6.29 16.45
CA LEU A 541 25.57 6.12 15.79
C LEU A 541 26.46 7.36 15.92
N SER A 542 25.86 8.56 15.93
CA SER A 542 26.57 9.82 16.12
C SER A 542 26.85 10.15 17.59
N GLY A 543 26.38 9.31 18.53
CA GLY A 543 26.51 9.56 19.97
C GLY A 543 25.69 10.74 20.50
N LYS A 544 24.75 11.27 19.72
CA LYS A 544 23.84 12.37 20.14
C LYS A 544 22.72 11.87 21.03
N ILE A 545 22.34 10.60 20.90
CA ILE A 545 21.34 9.94 21.74
C ILE A 545 22.03 8.82 22.51
N SER A 546 21.88 8.83 23.84
CA SER A 546 22.38 7.74 24.68
C SER A 546 21.51 6.49 24.55
N GLN A 547 22.07 5.33 24.88
CA GLN A 547 21.33 4.05 24.88
C GLN A 547 20.08 4.09 25.77
N SER A 548 20.11 4.81 26.91
CA SER A 548 18.96 4.89 27.81
C SER A 548 17.80 5.71 27.23
N ILE A 549 18.09 6.83 26.55
CA ILE A 549 17.07 7.63 25.87
C ILE A 549 16.54 6.86 24.66
N ALA A 550 17.44 6.25 23.89
CA ALA A 550 17.07 5.45 22.74
C ALA A 550 16.12 4.30 23.09
N GLU A 551 16.27 3.68 24.27
CA GLU A 551 15.37 2.62 24.73
C GLU A 551 13.91 3.07 24.86
N GLU A 552 13.68 4.25 25.44
CA GLU A 552 12.33 4.79 25.63
C GLU A 552 11.67 5.22 24.31
N ILE A 553 12.49 5.67 23.34
CA ILE A 553 12.03 6.00 21.98
C ILE A 553 11.75 4.71 21.20
N TYR A 554 12.68 3.75 21.24
CA TYR A 554 12.59 2.48 20.53
C TYR A 554 11.35 1.68 20.93
N LYS A 555 10.94 1.71 22.20
CA LYS A 555 9.67 1.10 22.65
C LYS A 555 8.47 1.64 21.88
N LYS A 556 8.40 2.96 21.65
CA LYS A 556 7.32 3.59 20.87
C LYS A 556 7.41 3.24 19.40
N ILE A 557 8.62 3.27 18.83
CA ILE A 557 8.83 2.85 17.45
C ILE A 557 8.36 1.41 17.24
N ARG A 558 8.79 0.50 18.11
CA ARG A 558 8.40 -0.92 18.04
C ARG A 558 6.90 -1.12 18.24
N ALA A 559 6.27 -0.35 19.13
CA ALA A 559 4.83 -0.38 19.30
C ALA A 559 4.13 0.02 18.00
N GLY A 560 4.51 1.16 17.39
CA GLY A 560 3.91 1.58 16.13
C GLY A 560 4.22 0.68 14.94
N ARG A 561 5.42 0.09 14.90
CA ARG A 561 5.82 -0.92 13.93
C ARG A 561 4.88 -2.11 13.91
N ARG A 562 4.60 -2.69 15.09
CA ARG A 562 3.73 -3.87 15.20
C ARG A 562 2.29 -3.61 14.75
N GLU A 563 1.83 -2.35 14.77
CA GLU A 563 0.53 -1.96 14.20
C GLU A 563 0.56 -1.95 12.67
N VAL A 564 1.65 -1.45 12.07
CA VAL A 564 1.85 -1.48 10.61
C VAL A 564 2.03 -2.93 10.13
N ASP A 565 2.81 -3.72 10.85
CA ASP A 565 3.05 -5.14 10.56
C ASP A 565 1.77 -5.97 10.65
N LEU A 566 0.90 -5.70 11.63
CA LEU A 566 -0.41 -6.34 11.76
C LEU A 566 -1.29 -6.06 10.53
N PHE A 567 -1.28 -4.81 10.05
CA PHE A 567 -2.10 -4.39 8.92
C PHE A 567 -1.69 -5.03 7.59
N GLN A 568 -0.51 -5.65 7.50
CA GLN A 568 -0.09 -6.38 6.30
C GLN A 568 -0.82 -7.73 6.12
N HIS A 569 -1.64 -8.14 7.10
CA HIS A 569 -2.47 -9.34 6.99
C HIS A 569 -3.40 -9.29 5.77
N HIS A 570 -3.66 -10.45 5.19
CA HIS A 570 -4.45 -10.61 3.97
C HIS A 570 -5.95 -10.34 4.08
N ASP A 571 -6.49 -10.00 5.26
CA ASP A 571 -7.81 -9.35 5.35
C ASP A 571 -7.77 -7.89 5.82
N ALA A 572 -6.59 -7.36 6.15
CA ALA A 572 -6.43 -6.01 6.64
C ALA A 572 -6.16 -5.03 5.48
N ILE A 573 -4.94 -5.05 4.90
CA ILE A 573 -4.57 -4.16 3.78
C ILE A 573 -5.41 -4.41 2.53
N THR A 574 -5.95 -5.61 2.35
CA THR A 574 -6.84 -5.99 1.24
C THR A 574 -8.21 -5.33 1.34
N GLY A 575 -8.63 -4.98 2.56
CA GLY A 575 -9.95 -4.43 2.80
C GLY A 575 -11.08 -5.48 2.71
N THR A 576 -10.80 -6.71 3.11
CA THR A 576 -11.72 -7.87 3.03
C THR A 576 -12.27 -8.36 4.38
N GLU A 577 -12.03 -7.57 5.42
CA GLU A 577 -12.56 -7.69 6.77
C GLU A 577 -13.95 -7.05 6.95
N LYS A 578 -14.62 -7.42 8.04
CA LYS A 578 -15.88 -6.78 8.43
C LYS A 578 -15.70 -5.34 8.89
N ASP A 579 -16.70 -4.48 8.69
CA ASP A 579 -16.67 -3.04 9.04
C ASP A 579 -16.16 -2.74 10.47
N PHE A 580 -16.48 -3.58 11.45
CA PHE A 580 -16.01 -3.36 12.83
C PHE A 580 -14.55 -3.76 13.04
N VAL A 581 -14.05 -4.73 12.27
CA VAL A 581 -12.63 -5.11 12.20
C VAL A 581 -11.85 -4.07 11.42
N HIS A 582 -12.44 -3.51 10.36
CA HIS A 582 -11.87 -2.37 9.64
C HIS A 582 -11.63 -1.17 10.57
N ARG A 583 -12.62 -0.85 11.41
CA ARG A 583 -12.47 0.21 12.43
C ARG A 583 -11.40 -0.12 13.47
N ASP A 584 -11.27 -1.39 13.83
CA ASP A 584 -10.22 -1.89 14.74
C ASP A 584 -8.83 -1.65 14.13
N TYR A 585 -8.61 -2.04 12.87
CA TYR A 585 -7.37 -1.74 12.14
C TYR A 585 -7.12 -0.24 11.99
N ALA A 586 -8.16 0.55 11.72
CA ALA A 586 -8.02 2.00 11.66
C ALA A 586 -7.58 2.59 13.02
N ASP A 587 -8.05 2.05 14.13
CA ASP A 587 -7.63 2.44 15.48
C ASP A 587 -6.18 1.98 15.76
N HIS A 588 -5.80 0.76 15.35
CA HIS A 588 -4.41 0.26 15.42
C HIS A 588 -3.45 1.16 14.64
N LEU A 589 -3.73 1.46 13.36
CA LEU A 589 -2.90 2.37 12.56
C LEU A 589 -2.87 3.78 13.15
N LEU A 590 -4.00 4.31 13.65
CA LEU A 590 -3.99 5.63 14.31
C LEU A 590 -3.12 5.64 15.58
N ASN A 591 -3.11 4.56 16.34
CA ASN A 591 -2.22 4.41 17.50
C ASN A 591 -0.75 4.28 17.07
N GLY A 592 -0.48 3.52 16.01
CA GLY A 592 0.85 3.42 15.41
C GLY A 592 1.38 4.76 14.95
N TYR A 593 0.55 5.55 14.25
CA TYR A 593 0.85 6.92 13.86
C TYR A 593 1.23 7.80 15.05
N LYS A 594 0.43 7.78 16.14
CA LYS A 594 0.72 8.57 17.35
C LYS A 594 2.06 8.19 17.96
N ASN A 595 2.32 6.89 18.11
CA ASN A 595 3.58 6.38 18.68
C ASN A 595 4.80 6.76 17.83
N LEU A 596 4.73 6.57 16.51
CA LEU A 596 5.81 6.90 15.58
C LEU A 596 6.05 8.41 15.51
N LYS A 597 4.97 9.19 15.48
CA LYS A 597 5.02 10.66 15.48
C LYS A 597 5.70 11.19 16.74
N GLU A 598 5.33 10.66 17.90
CA GLU A 598 5.93 11.02 19.18
C GLU A 598 7.41 10.61 19.23
N ALA A 599 7.73 9.39 18.79
CA ALA A 599 9.10 8.90 18.72
C ALA A 599 9.98 9.79 17.83
N PHE A 600 9.51 10.13 16.62
CA PHE A 600 10.23 11.03 15.72
C PHE A 600 10.45 12.40 16.37
N SER A 601 9.41 12.97 16.99
CA SER A 601 9.48 14.26 17.69
C SER A 601 10.49 14.24 18.85
N GLN A 602 10.49 13.19 19.66
CA GLN A 602 11.42 12.99 20.78
C GLN A 602 12.86 12.84 20.30
N THR A 603 13.07 12.07 19.23
CA THR A 603 14.39 11.89 18.60
C THR A 603 14.92 13.22 18.09
N LEU A 604 14.12 13.96 17.30
CA LEU A 604 14.53 15.25 16.76
C LEU A 604 14.81 16.27 17.87
N SER A 605 13.96 16.29 18.91
CA SER A 605 14.17 17.17 20.07
C SER A 605 15.48 16.85 20.81
N SER A 606 15.80 15.55 20.94
CA SER A 606 17.04 15.09 21.60
C SER A 606 18.28 15.42 20.77
N ILE A 607 18.21 15.30 19.44
CA ILE A 607 19.32 15.59 18.53
C ILE A 607 19.61 17.09 18.46
N ASN A 608 18.57 17.92 18.46
CA ASN A 608 18.70 19.37 18.29
C ASN A 608 18.79 20.13 19.61
N GLU A 609 18.56 19.47 20.75
CA GLU A 609 18.43 20.09 22.08
C GLU A 609 17.35 21.20 22.12
N GLU A 610 16.29 21.03 21.34
CA GLU A 610 15.21 21.99 21.14
C GLU A 610 13.84 21.32 21.22
N ASN A 611 12.80 22.08 21.55
CA ASN A 611 11.45 21.52 21.71
C ASN A 611 10.67 21.50 20.39
N VAL A 612 10.36 20.31 19.88
CA VAL A 612 9.51 20.08 18.71
C VAL A 612 8.03 20.09 19.11
N VAL A 613 7.26 21.01 18.55
CA VAL A 613 5.83 21.23 18.90
C VAL A 613 4.88 20.56 17.93
N ALA A 614 5.33 20.33 16.70
CA ALA A 614 4.59 19.53 15.75
C ALA A 614 5.50 18.95 14.70
N VAL A 615 5.08 17.83 14.15
CA VAL A 615 5.67 17.19 12.98
C VAL A 615 4.53 16.80 12.04
N MET A 616 4.86 16.54 10.78
CA MET A 616 3.87 16.24 9.73
C MET A 616 2.86 17.40 9.59
N LEU A 617 3.38 18.62 9.39
CA LEU A 617 2.54 19.84 9.38
C LEU A 617 1.46 19.84 8.30
N GLU A 618 1.73 19.23 7.15
CA GLU A 618 0.79 19.15 6.03
C GLU A 618 -0.34 18.15 6.29
N GLU A 619 -0.03 17.02 6.95
CA GLU A 619 -0.94 15.90 7.09
C GLU A 619 -0.98 15.38 8.53
N ASN A 620 -1.71 16.11 9.38
CA ASN A 620 -1.92 15.69 10.75
C ASN A 620 -3.23 14.92 10.90
N LEU A 621 -3.15 13.60 11.06
CA LEU A 621 -4.31 12.76 11.35
C LEU A 621 -4.64 12.76 12.85
N SER A 622 -5.91 13.00 13.20
CA SER A 622 -6.38 12.95 14.60
C SER A 622 -7.48 11.91 14.85
N GLU A 623 -8.19 11.49 13.81
CA GLU A 623 -9.38 10.63 13.91
C GLU A 623 -9.36 9.60 12.79
N ARG A 624 -9.83 8.38 13.09
CA ARG A 624 -9.95 7.30 12.10
C ARG A 624 -10.94 7.67 11.00
N GLY A 625 -10.65 7.24 9.77
CA GLY A 625 -11.55 7.37 8.61
C GLY A 625 -11.80 8.81 8.14
N LYS A 626 -11.03 9.79 8.63
CA LYS A 626 -11.08 11.18 8.16
C LYS A 626 -9.74 11.56 7.54
N LEU A 627 -9.77 12.36 6.48
CA LEU A 627 -8.54 12.86 5.88
C LEU A 627 -7.74 13.73 6.88
N PRO A 628 -6.41 13.74 6.78
CA PRO A 628 -5.56 14.51 7.66
C PRO A 628 -5.76 16.01 7.44
N VAL A 629 -5.55 16.81 8.49
CA VAL A 629 -5.71 18.26 8.46
C VAL A 629 -4.36 18.94 8.59
N ALA A 630 -4.08 19.94 7.75
CA ALA A 630 -2.87 20.74 7.86
C ALA A 630 -2.86 21.58 9.14
N LYS A 631 -1.76 21.52 9.91
CA LYS A 631 -1.57 22.34 11.11
C LYS A 631 -1.23 23.77 10.70
N THR A 632 -1.96 24.73 11.24
CA THR A 632 -1.67 26.16 11.04
C THR A 632 -0.44 26.56 11.87
N VAL A 633 0.53 27.20 11.22
CA VAL A 633 1.64 27.89 11.86
C VAL A 633 1.22 29.34 12.09
N GLU A 634 1.18 29.75 13.35
CA GLU A 634 0.76 31.09 13.75
C GLU A 634 1.93 32.08 13.63
N ILE A 635 1.75 33.11 12.81
CA ILE A 635 2.73 34.16 12.51
C ILE A 635 2.21 35.46 13.11
N GLY A 636 2.32 35.56 14.44
CA GLY A 636 1.85 36.70 15.25
C GLY A 636 2.95 37.70 15.60
N ALA A 637 3.42 37.67 16.85
CA ALA A 637 4.40 38.62 17.39
C ALA A 637 5.87 38.16 17.31
N SER A 638 6.12 36.89 17.00
CA SER A 638 7.45 36.27 16.97
C SER A 638 7.63 35.37 15.75
N CYS A 639 8.89 35.09 15.40
CA CYS A 639 9.20 34.17 14.31
C CYS A 639 8.95 32.70 14.71
N ALA A 640 8.44 31.92 13.77
CA ALA A 640 8.38 30.47 13.82
C ALA A 640 9.60 29.85 13.10
N TYR A 641 9.96 28.62 13.48
CA TYR A 641 11.07 27.89 12.88
C TYR A 641 10.59 26.51 12.43
N LEU A 642 10.94 26.17 11.19
CA LEU A 642 10.63 24.90 10.57
C LEU A 642 11.92 24.11 10.36
N ASP A 643 11.95 22.86 10.82
CA ASP A 643 12.97 21.88 10.44
C ASP A 643 12.40 20.94 9.39
N VAL A 644 13.04 20.92 8.22
CA VAL A 644 12.67 20.08 7.09
C VAL A 644 13.64 18.91 7.02
N TYR A 645 13.16 17.70 7.31
CA TYR A 645 13.96 16.48 7.27
C TYR A 645 13.83 15.76 5.92
N ASN A 646 14.97 15.31 5.39
CA ASN A 646 15.09 14.45 4.22
C ASN A 646 15.50 13.03 4.66
N SER A 647 14.60 12.06 4.50
CA SER A 647 14.82 10.64 4.82
C SER A 647 15.54 9.85 3.72
N LEU A 648 15.82 10.48 2.58
CA LEU A 648 16.54 9.85 1.46
C LEU A 648 18.06 9.93 1.64
N LEU A 649 18.80 9.05 0.95
CA LEU A 649 20.28 9.08 0.93
C LEU A 649 20.85 10.30 0.22
N HIS A 650 20.09 10.85 -0.73
CA HIS A 650 20.58 11.85 -1.65
C HIS A 650 20.04 13.23 -1.31
N LYS A 651 20.86 14.25 -1.60
CA LYS A 651 20.40 15.63 -1.57
C LYS A 651 19.20 15.78 -2.50
N THR A 652 18.14 16.36 -1.96
CA THR A 652 16.88 16.57 -2.66
C THR A 652 16.50 18.02 -2.54
N GLU A 653 16.03 18.61 -3.64
CA GLU A 653 15.38 19.91 -3.67
C GLU A 653 13.96 19.71 -4.16
N ASP A 654 13.00 20.11 -3.34
CA ASP A 654 11.58 20.08 -3.70
C ASP A 654 10.76 21.00 -2.77
N LEU A 655 9.45 20.99 -2.96
CA LEU A 655 8.46 21.82 -2.31
C LEU A 655 8.11 21.33 -0.89
N VAL A 656 8.03 22.27 0.06
CA VAL A 656 7.39 22.12 1.36
C VAL A 656 6.15 23.01 1.41
N ARG A 657 4.99 22.42 1.74
CA ARG A 657 3.71 23.13 1.89
C ARG A 657 3.41 23.38 3.37
N VAL A 658 3.08 24.62 3.73
CA VAL A 658 2.81 25.03 5.12
C VAL A 658 1.56 25.89 5.19
N LYS A 659 0.61 25.53 6.06
CA LYS A 659 -0.55 26.37 6.35
C LYS A 659 -0.15 27.47 7.33
N VAL A 660 -0.37 28.74 6.98
CA VAL A 660 -0.06 29.92 7.81
C VAL A 660 -1.31 30.79 7.98
N ASP A 661 -1.30 31.70 8.97
CA ASP A 661 -2.42 32.60 9.30
C ASP A 661 -2.21 34.07 8.92
N SER A 662 -1.10 34.39 8.24
CA SER A 662 -0.77 35.75 7.83
C SER A 662 -0.17 35.78 6.42
N SER A 663 -0.59 36.75 5.62
CA SER A 663 0.02 37.06 4.32
C SER A 663 1.22 38.01 4.43
N LYS A 664 1.43 38.61 5.60
CA LYS A 664 2.54 39.49 5.92
C LYS A 664 3.64 38.69 6.61
N ILE A 665 4.30 37.87 5.82
CA ILE A 665 5.34 36.95 6.25
C ILE A 665 6.61 37.10 5.41
N SER A 666 7.76 36.91 6.05
CA SER A 666 9.05 36.71 5.40
C SER A 666 9.57 35.31 5.71
N ALA A 667 10.11 34.61 4.72
CA ALA A 667 10.82 33.34 4.89
C ALA A 667 12.32 33.53 4.62
N SER A 668 13.17 33.00 5.49
CA SER A 668 14.63 33.01 5.32
C SER A 668 15.25 31.76 5.91
N TYR A 669 16.44 31.39 5.45
CA TYR A 669 17.32 30.49 6.16
C TYR A 669 18.03 31.24 7.31
N LEU A 670 18.81 30.52 8.11
CA LEU A 670 19.53 31.11 9.24
C LEU A 670 20.72 31.99 8.83
N ASP A 671 21.29 31.76 7.65
CA ASP A 671 22.34 32.59 7.05
C ASP A 671 21.80 33.90 6.44
N GLY A 672 20.48 34.12 6.48
CA GLY A 672 19.79 35.30 5.94
C GLY A 672 19.41 35.19 4.47
N THR A 673 19.83 34.14 3.76
CA THR A 673 19.37 33.87 2.38
C THR A 673 17.89 33.46 2.38
N LYS A 674 17.18 33.67 1.26
CA LYS A 674 15.72 33.43 1.18
C LYS A 674 15.42 32.21 0.29
N PRO A 675 14.56 31.28 0.73
CA PRO A 675 14.04 30.24 -0.15
C PRO A 675 13.17 30.86 -1.26
N VAL A 676 13.18 30.24 -2.44
CA VAL A 676 12.15 30.55 -3.45
C VAL A 676 10.81 30.16 -2.86
N SER A 677 9.84 31.07 -2.93
CA SER A 677 8.58 30.93 -2.22
C SER A 677 7.40 31.51 -2.98
N GLN A 678 6.21 31.03 -2.65
CA GLN A 678 4.94 31.47 -3.20
C GLN A 678 3.87 31.34 -2.12
N LEU A 679 2.95 32.30 -2.07
CA LEU A 679 1.80 32.25 -1.17
C LEU A 679 0.52 32.04 -1.98
N ASN A 680 -0.23 31.01 -1.64
CA ASN A 680 -1.51 30.66 -2.22
C ASN A 680 -2.65 30.98 -1.23
N PRO A 681 -3.88 31.24 -1.71
CA PRO A 681 -5.05 31.13 -0.87
C PRO A 681 -5.19 29.70 -0.32
N PHE A 682 -5.72 29.56 0.89
CA PHE A 682 -6.01 28.24 1.45
C PHE A 682 -7.47 27.85 1.17
N TRP A 683 -7.68 26.67 0.58
CA TRP A 683 -9.00 26.08 0.39
C TRP A 683 -9.10 24.78 1.20
N ASP A 684 -10.12 24.73 2.04
CA ASP A 684 -10.40 23.56 2.86
C ASP A 684 -11.24 22.56 2.07
N ILE A 685 -10.58 21.75 1.24
CA ILE A 685 -11.22 20.82 0.28
C ILE A 685 -12.27 19.94 0.96
N VAL A 686 -12.01 19.52 2.20
CA VAL A 686 -12.89 18.66 2.98
C VAL A 686 -13.08 19.27 4.35
N LYS A 687 -14.26 19.81 4.60
CA LYS A 687 -14.62 20.40 5.88
C LYS A 687 -15.92 19.79 6.38
N ASN A 688 -15.94 19.47 7.68
CA ASN A 688 -17.01 18.71 8.31
C ASN A 688 -17.35 17.41 7.56
N ASP A 689 -16.32 16.74 7.03
CA ASP A 689 -16.43 15.47 6.30
C ASP A 689 -17.33 15.54 5.04
N GLN A 690 -17.33 16.69 4.37
CA GLN A 690 -18.00 16.96 3.10
C GLN A 690 -17.06 17.75 2.18
N PHE A 691 -17.24 17.66 0.86
CA PHE A 691 -16.47 18.50 -0.06
C PHE A 691 -16.85 19.97 0.10
N GLU A 692 -15.88 20.79 0.50
CA GLU A 692 -16.01 22.24 0.66
C GLU A 692 -15.01 22.95 -0.26
N GLY A 693 -15.21 22.81 -1.57
CA GLY A 693 -14.25 23.30 -2.57
C GLY A 693 -14.40 24.76 -2.99
N ARG A 694 -15.42 25.49 -2.51
CA ARG A 694 -15.91 26.73 -3.16
C ARG A 694 -15.62 28.03 -2.41
N VAL A 695 -15.26 27.99 -1.13
CA VAL A 695 -14.98 29.18 -0.30
C VAL A 695 -13.55 29.11 0.19
N SER A 696 -12.76 30.17 -0.02
CA SER A 696 -11.43 30.31 0.57
C SER A 696 -11.53 30.80 2.01
N ASP A 697 -10.67 30.32 2.89
CA ASP A 697 -10.49 30.94 4.21
C ASP A 697 -9.55 32.14 4.06
N ASN A 698 -10.10 33.35 4.04
CA ASN A 698 -9.32 34.58 3.87
C ASN A 698 -8.38 34.89 5.06
N SER A 699 -8.49 34.14 6.15
CA SER A 699 -7.60 34.24 7.31
C SER A 699 -6.45 33.23 7.28
N LYS A 700 -6.41 32.33 6.29
CA LYS A 700 -5.39 31.28 6.16
C LYS A 700 -4.81 31.24 4.75
N PHE A 701 -3.54 30.86 4.67
CA PHE A 701 -2.79 30.81 3.42
C PHE A 701 -1.97 29.53 3.34
N GLU A 702 -1.72 29.05 2.13
CA GLU A 702 -0.77 27.96 1.87
C GLU A 702 0.55 28.59 1.40
N LEU A 703 1.57 28.50 2.24
CA LEU A 703 2.94 28.92 1.93
C LEU A 703 3.70 27.75 1.29
N LEU A 704 4.22 28.00 0.10
CA LEU A 704 5.08 27.10 -0.66
C LEU A 704 6.54 27.54 -0.50
N LEU A 705 7.41 26.61 -0.08
CA LEU A 705 8.84 26.85 0.12
C LEU A 705 9.64 25.81 -0.67
N VAL A 706 10.55 26.26 -1.52
CA VAL A 706 11.52 25.38 -2.18
C VAL A 706 12.71 25.20 -1.25
N VAL A 707 13.00 23.95 -0.87
CA VAL A 707 14.05 23.65 0.10
C VAL A 707 14.97 22.54 -0.43
N ALA A 708 16.26 22.86 -0.56
CA ALA A 708 17.30 21.88 -0.85
C ALA A 708 17.90 21.34 0.45
N VAL A 709 17.69 20.06 0.74
CA VAL A 709 18.10 19.35 1.97
C VAL A 709 19.02 18.19 1.61
N ASP A 710 20.18 18.10 2.25
CA ASP A 710 21.10 16.97 2.07
C ASP A 710 20.48 15.67 2.58
N GLY A 711 20.97 14.53 2.09
CA GLY A 711 20.45 13.22 2.47
C GLY A 711 20.57 12.95 3.98
N LEU A 712 19.57 12.28 4.55
CA LEU A 712 19.47 11.94 5.97
C LEU A 712 19.65 13.13 6.92
N SER A 713 19.38 14.35 6.46
CA SER A 713 19.71 15.59 7.17
C SER A 713 18.49 16.49 7.28
N THR A 714 18.59 17.53 8.11
CA THR A 714 17.56 18.57 8.25
C THR A 714 18.06 19.91 7.71
N LYS A 715 17.14 20.73 7.21
CA LYS A 715 17.40 22.14 6.93
C LYS A 715 16.37 23.03 7.60
N ARG A 716 16.84 24.12 8.21
CA ARG A 716 16.00 25.03 8.98
C ARG A 716 15.54 26.24 8.16
N VAL A 717 14.24 26.53 8.23
CA VAL A 717 13.62 27.73 7.65
C VAL A 717 12.98 28.57 8.76
N LYS A 718 13.30 29.85 8.79
CA LYS A 718 12.76 30.86 9.70
C LYS A 718 11.63 31.60 9.01
N LEU A 719 10.48 31.67 9.69
CA LEU A 719 9.29 32.38 9.25
C LEU A 719 9.00 33.53 10.21
N CYS A 720 9.05 34.78 9.75
CA CYS A 720 8.84 35.95 10.60
C CYS A 720 7.66 36.81 10.14
N PRO A 721 6.99 37.50 11.08
CA PRO A 721 6.09 38.60 10.74
C PRO A 721 6.85 39.70 10.00
N SER A 722 6.23 40.25 8.95
CA SER A 722 6.80 41.36 8.18
C SER A 722 5.81 42.53 8.08
N ALA A 723 6.31 43.74 7.77
CA ALA A 723 5.44 44.90 7.61
C ALA A 723 4.58 44.83 6.33
N SER A 724 5.09 44.15 5.30
CA SER A 724 4.46 43.94 3.99
C SER A 724 4.69 42.51 3.51
N SER A 725 3.94 42.05 2.50
CA SER A 725 4.11 40.69 1.96
C SER A 725 5.42 40.60 1.19
N GLU A 726 6.42 39.89 1.74
CA GLU A 726 7.71 39.65 1.07
C GLU A 726 7.70 38.39 0.20
N VAL A 727 6.72 37.51 0.43
CA VAL A 727 6.50 36.30 -0.37
C VAL A 727 5.56 36.64 -1.54
N PRO A 728 5.90 36.28 -2.79
CA PRO A 728 5.03 36.53 -3.94
C PRO A 728 3.66 35.86 -3.80
N LEU A 729 2.59 36.63 -3.99
CA LEU A 729 1.22 36.13 -4.02
C LEU A 729 0.92 35.47 -5.37
N ALA A 730 0.21 34.34 -5.34
CA ALA A 730 -0.27 33.68 -6.56
C ALA A 730 -1.37 34.49 -7.27
N LYS A 731 -1.50 34.27 -8.58
CA LYS A 731 -2.61 34.76 -9.39
C LYS A 731 -3.67 33.68 -9.53
N ILE A 732 -4.93 34.05 -9.38
CA ILE A 732 -6.07 33.12 -9.49
C ILE A 732 -6.82 33.37 -10.80
N SER A 733 -7.10 32.29 -11.55
CA SER A 733 -7.90 32.36 -12.78
C SER A 733 -9.07 31.39 -12.70
N LEU A 734 -10.29 31.86 -12.98
CA LEU A 734 -11.52 31.07 -12.89
C LEU A 734 -11.99 30.65 -14.29
N GLY A 735 -12.25 29.36 -14.51
CA GLY A 735 -12.66 28.80 -15.79
C GLY A 735 -13.93 27.94 -15.72
N GLY A 736 -14.50 27.65 -16.90
CA GLY A 736 -15.73 26.89 -17.05
C GLY A 736 -16.95 27.52 -16.37
N SER A 737 -17.85 26.70 -15.81
CA SER A 737 -19.08 27.16 -15.13
C SER A 737 -18.85 27.59 -13.69
N ALA A 738 -17.64 28.02 -13.33
CA ALA A 738 -17.35 28.56 -12.01
C ALA A 738 -18.13 29.88 -11.84
N ASP A 739 -19.32 29.81 -11.24
CA ASP A 739 -20.15 30.98 -10.94
C ASP A 739 -19.31 31.98 -10.15
N GLY A 740 -19.31 33.24 -10.60
CA GLY A 740 -18.60 34.35 -9.95
C GLY A 740 -19.25 34.76 -8.63
N GLN A 741 -19.43 33.82 -7.70
CA GLN A 741 -19.94 34.07 -6.35
C GLN A 741 -18.76 34.50 -5.47
N ASN A 742 -18.73 35.78 -5.11
CA ASN A 742 -17.97 36.43 -4.02
C ASN A 742 -16.77 35.66 -3.47
N ILE A 743 -15.76 35.40 -4.30
CA ILE A 743 -14.44 35.09 -3.76
C ILE A 743 -13.78 36.46 -3.49
N GLU A 744 -14.04 37.04 -2.30
CA GLU A 744 -13.26 38.17 -1.79
C GLU A 744 -11.83 37.69 -1.54
N LEU A 745 -11.06 37.48 -2.59
CA LEU A 745 -9.68 37.07 -2.48
C LEU A 745 -8.82 38.31 -2.30
N ASN A 746 -7.92 38.26 -1.32
CA ASN A 746 -6.78 39.18 -1.23
C ASN A 746 -5.74 38.92 -2.35
N PHE A 747 -6.15 38.35 -3.48
CA PHE A 747 -5.31 37.88 -4.58
C PHE A 747 -5.86 38.39 -5.91
N ALA A 748 -4.97 38.59 -6.89
CA ALA A 748 -5.36 39.01 -8.22
C ALA A 748 -6.19 37.91 -8.91
N THR A 749 -7.40 38.25 -9.36
CA THR A 749 -8.33 37.31 -10.00
C THR A 749 -8.54 37.66 -11.47
N SER A 750 -8.69 36.64 -12.31
CA SER A 750 -9.02 36.79 -13.74
C SER A 750 -9.90 35.64 -14.25
N ARG A 751 -10.43 35.75 -15.46
CA ARG A 751 -11.19 34.68 -16.14
C ARG A 751 -10.31 33.96 -17.14
N VAL A 752 -10.44 32.64 -17.20
CA VAL A 752 -9.79 31.81 -18.21
C VAL A 752 -10.50 31.99 -19.55
N SER A 753 -9.73 32.19 -20.62
CA SER A 753 -10.20 32.20 -22.01
C SER A 753 -9.47 31.12 -22.80
N GLY A 754 -10.21 30.23 -23.47
CA GLY A 754 -9.61 29.11 -24.22
C GLY A 754 -9.07 28.00 -23.31
N ASP A 755 -8.14 27.21 -23.84
CA ASP A 755 -7.45 26.13 -23.13
C ASP A 755 -6.25 26.70 -22.36
N PRO A 756 -6.26 26.68 -21.01
CA PRO A 756 -5.16 27.23 -20.22
C PRO A 756 -3.99 26.25 -20.07
N GLU A 757 -2.85 26.78 -19.64
CA GLU A 757 -1.57 26.07 -19.59
C GLU A 757 -0.97 26.12 -18.18
N LEU A 758 -0.41 25.00 -17.72
CA LEU A 758 0.46 24.91 -16.55
C LEU A 758 1.89 24.64 -17.03
N VAL A 759 2.88 25.40 -16.55
CA VAL A 759 4.22 25.39 -17.16
C VAL A 759 5.31 25.20 -16.11
N SER A 760 6.24 24.28 -16.38
CA SER A 760 7.56 24.20 -15.73
C SER A 760 8.66 24.42 -16.78
N PRO A 761 9.94 24.52 -16.36
CA PRO A 761 11.06 24.50 -17.28
C PRO A 761 11.18 23.23 -18.14
N GLN A 762 10.57 22.11 -17.72
CA GLN A 762 10.72 20.80 -18.37
C GLN A 762 9.48 20.35 -19.13
N LEU A 763 8.29 20.78 -18.72
CA LEU A 763 7.05 20.39 -19.35
C LEU A 763 6.01 21.52 -19.38
N LYS A 764 5.04 21.35 -20.26
CA LYS A 764 3.85 22.18 -20.35
C LYS A 764 2.62 21.28 -20.43
N ALA A 765 1.68 21.44 -19.50
CA ALA A 765 0.39 20.76 -19.51
C ALA A 765 -0.70 21.70 -20.01
N VAL A 766 -1.46 21.26 -21.01
CA VAL A 766 -2.62 21.99 -21.54
C VAL A 766 -3.88 21.37 -20.97
N LEU A 767 -4.77 22.21 -20.45
CA LEU A 767 -6.03 21.81 -19.85
C LEU A 767 -7.19 22.17 -20.77
N ASN A 768 -8.27 21.41 -20.68
CA ASN A 768 -9.50 21.71 -21.39
C ASN A 768 -10.21 22.94 -20.77
N GLY A 769 -10.40 23.99 -21.56
CA GLY A 769 -10.97 25.26 -21.10
C GLY A 769 -12.41 25.19 -20.56
N LYS A 770 -13.14 24.09 -20.80
CA LYS A 770 -14.52 23.90 -20.32
C LYS A 770 -14.63 23.23 -18.95
N ASN A 771 -13.64 22.44 -18.56
CA ASN A 771 -13.71 21.62 -17.33
C ASN A 771 -12.41 21.56 -16.52
N GLY A 772 -11.28 22.02 -17.06
CA GLY A 772 -9.99 22.07 -16.37
C GLY A 772 -9.24 20.73 -16.30
N LEU A 773 -9.70 19.67 -16.98
CA LEU A 773 -9.01 18.38 -17.03
C LEU A 773 -7.83 18.40 -18.01
N LEU A 774 -6.85 17.53 -17.79
CA LEU A 774 -5.68 17.37 -18.66
C LEU A 774 -6.09 16.95 -20.07
N LYS A 775 -5.47 17.55 -21.09
CA LYS A 775 -5.73 17.25 -22.50
C LYS A 775 -4.44 16.88 -23.23
N GLU A 776 -3.39 17.69 -23.07
CA GLU A 776 -2.10 17.50 -23.75
C GLU A 776 -0.94 17.79 -22.80
N VAL A 777 0.20 17.15 -23.06
CA VAL A 777 1.47 17.42 -22.38
C VAL A 777 2.53 17.64 -23.43
N SER A 778 3.32 18.71 -23.29
CA SER A 778 4.46 18.99 -24.14
C SER A 778 5.76 18.80 -23.36
N ILE A 779 6.67 18.01 -23.93
CA ILE A 779 8.05 17.79 -23.45
C ILE A 779 9.00 17.95 -24.64
N ASP A 780 10.22 18.46 -24.45
CA ASP A 780 11.19 18.69 -25.54
C ASP A 780 10.62 19.44 -26.77
N GLY A 781 9.64 20.32 -26.55
CA GLY A 781 8.96 21.05 -27.63
C GLY A 781 8.03 20.18 -28.51
N ARG A 782 7.80 18.92 -28.16
CA ARG A 782 6.83 18.02 -28.81
C ARG A 782 5.57 17.95 -27.99
N VAL A 783 4.42 18.00 -28.67
CA VAL A 783 3.09 17.90 -28.05
C VAL A 783 2.62 16.45 -28.12
N HIS A 784 2.15 15.94 -26.98
CA HIS A 784 1.62 14.60 -26.83
C HIS A 784 0.21 14.64 -26.27
N LYS A 785 -0.64 13.73 -26.77
CA LYS A 785 -1.99 13.55 -26.25
C LYS A 785 -1.90 12.88 -24.88
N VAL A 786 -2.52 13.47 -23.86
CA VAL A 786 -2.69 12.86 -22.53
C VAL A 786 -4.03 13.35 -21.95
N GLU A 787 -5.13 12.76 -22.40
CA GLU A 787 -6.47 13.14 -21.99
C GLU A 787 -6.88 12.41 -20.71
N LEU A 788 -7.22 13.16 -19.66
CA LEU A 788 -7.73 12.62 -18.41
C LEU A 788 -9.27 12.61 -18.41
N GLN A 789 -9.86 11.52 -17.93
CA GLN A 789 -11.29 11.47 -17.60
C GLN A 789 -11.55 10.53 -16.41
N PHE A 790 -12.72 10.67 -15.81
CA PHE A 790 -13.22 9.80 -14.76
C PHE A 790 -14.42 9.01 -15.27
N ALA A 791 -14.42 7.71 -14.98
CA ALA A 791 -15.48 6.80 -15.36
C ALA A 791 -15.92 5.96 -14.16
N LYS A 792 -16.99 5.19 -14.35
CA LYS A 792 -17.47 4.23 -13.35
C LYS A 792 -17.81 2.88 -13.98
N TYR A 793 -17.58 1.82 -13.22
CA TYR A 793 -18.19 0.52 -13.45
C TYR A 793 -19.43 0.36 -12.55
N GLY A 794 -20.43 -0.35 -13.09
CA GLY A 794 -21.55 -0.89 -12.32
C GLY A 794 -21.26 -2.33 -11.88
N CYS A 795 -22.23 -2.96 -11.23
CA CYS A 795 -22.16 -4.38 -10.85
C CYS A 795 -23.31 -5.16 -11.47
N LYS A 796 -23.10 -6.47 -11.70
CA LYS A 796 -24.19 -7.38 -12.13
C LYS A 796 -25.35 -7.34 -11.12
N GLY A 797 -26.58 -7.28 -11.63
CA GLY A 797 -27.79 -7.20 -10.80
C GLY A 797 -28.07 -8.51 -10.03
N ARG A 798 -28.89 -8.42 -8.97
CA ARG A 798 -29.23 -9.51 -8.02
C ARG A 798 -29.81 -10.81 -8.61
N GLY A 799 -30.04 -10.88 -9.92
CA GLY A 799 -30.69 -12.01 -10.60
C GLY A 799 -29.87 -13.31 -10.70
N ASN A 800 -28.54 -13.25 -10.53
CA ASN A 800 -27.65 -14.43 -10.45
C ASN A 800 -26.81 -14.34 -9.17
N SER A 801 -27.26 -15.00 -8.11
CA SER A 801 -26.87 -14.73 -6.72
C SER A 801 -25.55 -15.37 -6.25
N GLN A 802 -24.55 -15.59 -7.12
CA GLN A 802 -23.27 -16.21 -6.71
C GLN A 802 -21.99 -15.56 -7.26
N ASP A 803 -22.08 -14.64 -8.23
CA ASP A 803 -20.92 -14.08 -8.94
C ASP A 803 -21.02 -12.54 -9.08
N ASN A 804 -21.14 -11.84 -7.95
CA ASN A 804 -21.26 -10.37 -7.90
C ASN A 804 -19.96 -9.72 -7.39
N SER A 805 -19.76 -8.44 -7.71
CA SER A 805 -18.72 -7.63 -7.05
C SER A 805 -18.99 -7.59 -5.54
N GLY A 806 -17.93 -7.75 -4.76
CA GLY A 806 -17.89 -7.60 -3.30
C GLY A 806 -16.50 -7.14 -2.87
N SER A 807 -16.10 -7.34 -1.60
CA SER A 807 -14.79 -6.89 -1.11
C SER A 807 -13.61 -7.56 -1.86
N TYR A 808 -13.77 -8.82 -2.28
CA TYR A 808 -12.76 -9.59 -3.00
C TYR A 808 -12.92 -9.44 -4.52
N LEU A 809 -14.14 -9.70 -5.01
CA LEU A 809 -14.41 -9.83 -6.44
C LEU A 809 -14.67 -8.48 -7.12
N PHE A 810 -14.15 -8.34 -8.33
CA PHE A 810 -14.60 -7.35 -9.30
C PHE A 810 -15.36 -8.07 -10.42
N ALA A 811 -16.66 -7.82 -10.54
CA ALA A 811 -17.53 -8.47 -11.51
C ALA A 811 -18.49 -7.43 -12.14
N PRO A 812 -17.98 -6.59 -13.05
CA PRO A 812 -18.78 -5.53 -13.67
C PRO A 812 -19.87 -6.11 -14.58
N ASP A 813 -20.97 -5.38 -14.74
CA ASP A 813 -22.04 -5.72 -15.68
C ASP A 813 -21.72 -5.30 -17.12
N LYS A 814 -21.00 -4.18 -17.28
CA LYS A 814 -20.63 -3.56 -18.55
C LYS A 814 -19.25 -2.91 -18.44
N LEU A 815 -18.73 -2.43 -19.58
CA LEU A 815 -17.57 -1.55 -19.58
C LEU A 815 -17.87 -0.24 -18.86
N SER A 816 -16.80 0.45 -18.43
CA SER A 816 -16.91 1.70 -17.71
C SER A 816 -17.61 2.78 -18.56
N VAL A 817 -18.37 3.64 -17.88
CA VAL A 817 -19.06 4.78 -18.49
C VAL A 817 -18.49 6.08 -17.92
N PRO A 818 -18.17 7.09 -18.75
CA PRO A 818 -17.68 8.38 -18.26
C PRO A 818 -18.67 9.04 -17.30
N VAL A 819 -18.17 9.58 -16.19
CA VAL A 819 -18.94 10.35 -15.21
C VAL A 819 -18.56 11.82 -15.22
N PHE A 820 -17.29 12.12 -15.51
CA PHE A 820 -16.77 13.46 -15.70
C PHE A 820 -15.57 13.38 -16.63
N GLY A 821 -15.59 14.07 -17.76
CA GLY A 821 -14.57 13.92 -18.80
C GLY A 821 -14.47 15.10 -19.74
N GLN A 822 -13.78 14.92 -20.87
CA GLN A 822 -13.40 16.01 -21.79
C GLN A 822 -14.59 16.79 -22.39
N GLU A 823 -15.73 16.13 -22.59
CA GLU A 823 -16.96 16.76 -23.10
C GLU A 823 -17.81 17.42 -22.01
N SER A 824 -17.46 17.23 -20.73
CA SER A 824 -18.17 17.84 -19.60
C SER A 824 -17.89 19.34 -19.51
N SER A 825 -18.86 20.11 -19.03
CA SER A 825 -18.65 21.47 -18.53
C SER A 825 -18.57 21.43 -17.01
N GLY A 826 -17.54 22.05 -16.42
CA GLY A 826 -17.36 22.09 -14.96
C GLY A 826 -16.64 23.36 -14.53
N GLY A 827 -16.83 23.78 -13.29
CA GLY A 827 -16.11 24.91 -12.72
C GLY A 827 -14.72 24.49 -12.26
N PHE A 828 -13.70 25.26 -12.63
CA PHE A 828 -12.34 25.05 -12.17
C PHE A 828 -11.64 26.37 -11.88
N ARG A 829 -10.54 26.30 -11.13
CA ARG A 829 -9.66 27.43 -10.84
C ARG A 829 -8.21 27.06 -11.09
N ILE A 830 -7.41 28.04 -11.47
CA ILE A 830 -5.97 27.93 -11.65
C ILE A 830 -5.29 28.87 -10.68
N ILE A 831 -4.29 28.35 -9.99
CA ILE A 831 -3.41 29.06 -9.07
C ILE A 831 -2.04 29.10 -9.73
N SER A 832 -1.57 30.27 -10.12
CA SER A 832 -0.28 30.42 -10.82
C SER A 832 0.66 31.32 -10.05
N GLY A 833 1.91 30.89 -9.89
CA GLY A 833 2.94 31.69 -9.24
C GLY A 833 4.36 31.25 -9.59
N PRO A 834 5.39 31.78 -8.91
CA PRO A 834 6.79 31.53 -9.27
C PRO A 834 7.29 30.12 -8.96
N VAL A 835 6.61 29.38 -8.06
CA VAL A 835 7.02 28.04 -7.62
C VAL A 835 6.18 26.94 -8.28
N MET A 836 4.88 27.18 -8.43
CA MET A 836 3.93 26.15 -8.89
C MET A 836 2.76 26.78 -9.63
N ASP A 837 2.32 26.10 -10.69
CA ASP A 837 0.99 26.27 -11.27
C ASP A 837 0.13 25.06 -10.90
N GLU A 838 -1.12 25.28 -10.47
CA GLU A 838 -2.05 24.21 -10.10
C GLU A 838 -3.47 24.52 -10.57
N VAL A 839 -4.13 23.54 -11.20
CA VAL A 839 -5.58 23.58 -11.43
C VAL A 839 -6.28 22.78 -10.35
N GLN A 840 -7.41 23.29 -9.87
CA GLN A 840 -8.33 22.58 -9.00
C GLN A 840 -9.70 22.53 -9.67
N VAL A 841 -10.19 21.32 -9.89
CA VAL A 841 -11.43 20.99 -10.59
C VAL A 841 -12.41 20.37 -9.61
N GLY A 842 -13.61 20.94 -9.50
CA GLY A 842 -14.67 20.41 -8.66
C GLY A 842 -15.82 19.83 -9.48
N ALA A 843 -16.13 18.57 -9.24
CA ALA A 843 -17.32 17.88 -9.73
C ALA A 843 -18.11 17.29 -8.54
N GLU A 844 -19.28 16.71 -8.79
CA GLU A 844 -20.21 16.24 -7.74
C GLU A 844 -19.56 15.32 -6.69
N ARG A 845 -18.69 14.40 -7.15
CA ARG A 845 -18.06 13.35 -6.30
C ARG A 845 -16.54 13.39 -6.31
N ILE A 846 -15.96 14.41 -6.93
CA ILE A 846 -14.53 14.48 -7.21
C ILE A 846 -14.05 15.90 -6.97
N MET A 847 -12.99 16.03 -6.16
CA MET A 847 -12.12 17.21 -6.17
C MET A 847 -10.77 16.76 -6.73
N HIS A 848 -10.43 17.24 -7.93
CA HIS A 848 -9.23 16.84 -8.64
C HIS A 848 -8.25 18.01 -8.76
N LYS A 849 -6.97 17.75 -8.55
CA LYS A 849 -5.90 18.72 -8.74
C LYS A 849 -4.87 18.21 -9.72
N ILE A 850 -4.32 19.12 -10.51
CA ILE A 850 -3.10 18.88 -11.28
C ILE A 850 -2.14 20.02 -10.97
N SER A 851 -0.96 19.69 -10.46
CA SER A 851 0.08 20.66 -10.11
C SER A 851 1.32 20.42 -10.96
N VAL A 852 1.92 21.51 -11.44
CA VAL A 852 3.20 21.55 -12.15
C VAL A 852 4.16 22.41 -11.32
N ILE A 853 5.18 21.76 -10.76
CA ILE A 853 6.20 22.40 -9.93
C ILE A 853 7.30 22.93 -10.86
N LYS A 854 7.76 24.17 -10.65
CA LYS A 854 8.70 24.85 -11.57
C LYS A 854 10.17 24.58 -11.27
N CYS A 855 10.47 23.84 -10.21
CA CYS A 855 11.81 23.58 -9.71
C CYS A 855 11.92 22.21 -9.03
N GLY A 856 13.14 21.80 -8.70
CA GLY A 856 13.39 20.58 -7.93
C GLY A 856 13.12 19.28 -8.70
N ILE A 857 13.16 18.15 -7.97
CA ILE A 857 13.02 16.80 -8.55
C ILE A 857 11.65 16.58 -9.22
N SER A 858 10.60 17.24 -8.75
CA SER A 858 9.25 17.09 -9.29
C SER A 858 8.95 17.95 -10.53
N SER A 859 9.92 18.72 -11.04
CA SER A 859 9.67 19.67 -12.16
C SER A 859 9.39 19.03 -13.52
N GLY A 860 9.74 17.75 -13.70
CA GLY A 860 9.49 16.95 -14.89
C GLY A 860 8.24 16.06 -14.82
N ALA A 861 7.38 16.25 -13.82
CA ALA A 861 6.19 15.42 -13.63
C ALA A 861 4.92 16.25 -13.35
N LEU A 862 3.76 15.69 -13.67
CA LEU A 862 2.46 16.20 -13.23
C LEU A 862 2.10 15.54 -11.90
N LEU A 863 1.83 16.34 -10.86
CA LEU A 863 1.29 15.84 -9.60
C LEU A 863 -0.23 15.88 -9.65
N LEU A 864 -0.87 14.73 -9.43
CA LEU A 864 -2.33 14.59 -9.41
C LEU A 864 -2.79 14.23 -8.00
N ASP A 865 -3.68 15.03 -7.44
CA ASP A 865 -4.39 14.71 -6.19
C ASP A 865 -5.88 14.61 -6.48
N THR A 866 -6.46 13.42 -6.28
CA THR A 866 -7.89 13.18 -6.52
C THR A 866 -8.57 12.73 -5.24
N PHE A 867 -9.44 13.58 -4.72
CA PHE A 867 -10.29 13.27 -3.58
C PHE A 867 -11.62 12.74 -4.09
N VAL A 868 -12.04 11.57 -3.60
CA VAL A 868 -13.22 10.84 -4.06
C VAL A 868 -14.21 10.62 -2.92
N ASP A 869 -15.49 10.85 -3.21
CA ASP A 869 -16.60 10.54 -2.31
C ASP A 869 -17.69 9.73 -3.02
N VAL A 870 -17.62 8.40 -2.86
CA VAL A 870 -18.65 7.47 -3.36
C VAL A 870 -19.77 7.20 -2.35
N ARG A 871 -19.79 7.89 -1.20
CA ARG A 871 -20.84 7.66 -0.19
C ARG A 871 -22.21 8.03 -0.77
N GLY A 872 -23.21 7.27 -0.34
CA GLY A 872 -24.58 7.37 -0.86
C GLY A 872 -24.80 6.69 -2.22
N GLU A 873 -23.76 6.31 -2.96
CA GLU A 873 -23.92 5.51 -4.18
C GLU A 873 -24.18 4.04 -3.88
N THR A 874 -24.59 3.30 -4.92
CA THR A 874 -24.79 1.85 -4.85
C THR A 874 -24.25 1.17 -6.10
N ASN A 875 -23.39 0.16 -5.91
CA ASN A 875 -22.76 -0.59 -6.98
C ASN A 875 -22.04 0.33 -7.96
N TYR A 876 -21.09 1.08 -7.39
CA TYR A 876 -20.35 2.15 -8.04
C TYR A 876 -18.86 1.93 -7.78
N GLU A 877 -18.09 1.72 -8.83
CA GLU A 877 -16.64 1.58 -8.75
C GLU A 877 -16.00 2.67 -9.63
N MET A 878 -15.33 3.65 -9.01
CA MET A 878 -14.78 4.82 -9.68
C MET A 878 -13.37 4.55 -10.21
N VAL A 879 -13.09 5.01 -11.43
CA VAL A 879 -11.79 4.88 -12.08
C VAL A 879 -11.33 6.21 -12.69
N MET A 880 -10.02 6.43 -12.69
CA MET A 880 -9.33 7.45 -13.48
C MET A 880 -8.79 6.80 -14.76
N GLN A 881 -9.01 7.45 -15.90
CA GLN A 881 -8.53 7.00 -17.21
C GLN A 881 -7.63 8.04 -17.85
N LEU A 882 -6.48 7.62 -18.36
CA LEU A 882 -5.55 8.39 -19.16
C LEU A 882 -5.54 7.84 -20.58
N HIS A 883 -5.88 8.67 -21.55
CA HIS A 883 -5.85 8.33 -22.98
C HIS A 883 -4.71 9.06 -23.66
N THR A 884 -3.78 8.31 -24.23
CA THR A 884 -2.54 8.86 -24.80
C THR A 884 -2.32 8.47 -26.25
N ASP A 885 -1.31 9.06 -26.87
CA ASP A 885 -0.82 8.69 -28.20
C ASP A 885 0.27 7.59 -28.15
N VAL A 886 0.52 6.95 -27.00
CA VAL A 886 1.49 5.85 -26.85
C VAL A 886 0.95 4.58 -27.51
N GLN A 887 1.74 3.96 -28.38
CA GLN A 887 1.36 2.76 -29.12
C GLN A 887 1.82 1.49 -28.38
N ASN A 888 1.20 1.18 -27.24
CA ASN A 888 1.61 0.10 -26.35
C ASN A 888 1.07 -1.28 -26.72
N HIS A 889 0.21 -1.39 -27.74
CA HIS A 889 -0.43 -2.63 -28.17
C HIS A 889 -1.14 -3.36 -27.02
N ARG A 890 -1.80 -2.60 -26.13
CA ARG A 890 -2.44 -3.11 -24.89
C ARG A 890 -1.48 -3.86 -23.94
N THR A 891 -0.21 -3.52 -23.99
CA THR A 891 0.80 -3.97 -23.03
C THR A 891 0.87 -2.98 -21.87
N LEU A 892 0.81 -3.49 -20.65
CA LEU A 892 0.97 -2.74 -19.41
C LEU A 892 2.17 -3.29 -18.65
N PHE A 893 2.99 -2.42 -18.08
CA PHE A 893 4.03 -2.82 -17.13
C PHE A 893 3.59 -2.34 -15.76
N THR A 894 3.49 -3.25 -14.79
CA THR A 894 3.06 -2.92 -13.42
C THR A 894 3.98 -3.55 -12.39
N ASP A 895 4.17 -2.86 -11.28
CA ASP A 895 5.07 -3.28 -10.21
C ASP A 895 4.48 -4.38 -9.34
N MET A 896 5.34 -5.29 -8.89
CA MET A 896 5.09 -6.27 -7.84
C MET A 896 5.65 -5.73 -6.53
N ASN A 897 4.76 -5.28 -5.64
CA ASN A 897 5.07 -4.80 -4.28
C ASN A 897 6.09 -3.64 -4.21
N GLY A 898 6.27 -2.86 -5.27
CA GLY A 898 7.29 -1.80 -5.38
C GLY A 898 8.73 -2.30 -5.55
N LEU A 899 8.92 -3.60 -5.80
CA LEU A 899 10.24 -4.21 -5.95
C LEU A 899 10.60 -4.45 -7.41
N THR A 900 9.85 -5.29 -8.11
CA THR A 900 10.08 -5.64 -9.52
C THR A 900 8.92 -5.16 -10.37
N ILE A 901 9.07 -5.13 -11.70
CA ILE A 901 7.99 -4.79 -12.63
C ILE A 901 7.82 -5.96 -13.60
N THR A 902 6.57 -6.26 -13.91
CA THR A 902 6.19 -7.35 -14.80
C THR A 902 5.40 -6.81 -15.99
N LYS A 903 5.71 -7.35 -17.17
CA LYS A 903 4.95 -7.10 -18.40
C LYS A 903 3.62 -7.88 -18.37
N LYS A 904 2.53 -7.19 -18.64
CA LYS A 904 1.15 -7.70 -18.73
C LYS A 904 0.59 -7.38 -20.10
N VAL A 905 -0.18 -8.30 -20.66
CA VAL A 905 -0.85 -8.12 -21.96
C VAL A 905 -2.35 -8.25 -21.72
N TYR A 906 -3.14 -7.36 -22.31
CA TYR A 906 -4.59 -7.50 -22.28
C TYR A 906 -5.04 -8.68 -23.16
N TYR A 907 -5.65 -9.67 -22.55
CA TYR A 907 -6.16 -10.87 -23.21
C TYR A 907 -7.68 -10.78 -23.41
N GLU A 908 -8.14 -10.70 -24.66
CA GLU A 908 -9.58 -10.67 -25.00
C GLU A 908 -10.31 -11.99 -24.65
N LYS A 909 -9.57 -13.09 -24.53
CA LYS A 909 -10.08 -14.38 -24.03
C LYS A 909 -10.44 -14.35 -22.55
N LEU A 910 -9.96 -13.37 -21.79
CA LEU A 910 -10.32 -13.15 -20.40
C LEU A 910 -11.36 -12.02 -20.32
N THR A 911 -12.21 -12.10 -19.31
CA THR A 911 -13.07 -10.97 -18.94
C THR A 911 -12.24 -9.78 -18.43
N ILE A 912 -12.79 -8.55 -18.44
CA ILE A 912 -12.07 -7.34 -17.98
C ILE A 912 -11.43 -7.53 -16.60
N GLN A 913 -12.15 -8.13 -15.65
CA GLN A 913 -11.65 -8.35 -14.29
C GLN A 913 -10.45 -9.30 -14.22
N GLY A 914 -10.21 -10.12 -15.25
CA GLY A 914 -9.01 -10.96 -15.37
C GLY A 914 -7.80 -10.25 -15.99
N ASN A 915 -7.99 -9.02 -16.47
CA ASN A 915 -6.95 -8.14 -17.00
C ASN A 915 -6.65 -6.94 -16.07
N VAL A 916 -7.18 -6.96 -14.84
CA VAL A 916 -6.85 -5.99 -13.80
C VAL A 916 -5.71 -6.55 -12.97
N TYR A 917 -4.69 -5.74 -12.70
CA TYR A 917 -3.50 -6.12 -11.95
C TYR A 917 -3.26 -5.12 -10.80
N PRO A 918 -2.53 -5.49 -9.73
CA PRO A 918 -2.17 -4.54 -8.70
C PRO A 918 -1.17 -3.49 -9.23
N ILE A 919 -1.32 -2.25 -8.76
CA ILE A 919 -0.31 -1.20 -8.83
C ILE A 919 -0.01 -0.77 -7.40
N VAL A 920 1.23 -0.94 -6.95
CA VAL A 920 1.64 -0.62 -5.57
C VAL A 920 2.48 0.65 -5.51
N SER A 921 3.35 0.86 -6.49
CA SER A 921 4.15 2.07 -6.62
C SER A 921 4.15 2.68 -8.02
N SER A 922 4.07 1.84 -9.08
CA SER A 922 4.27 2.30 -10.45
C SER A 922 3.68 1.38 -11.50
N ALA A 923 3.06 1.96 -12.51
CA ALA A 923 2.74 1.29 -13.77
C ALA A 923 3.10 2.18 -14.96
N PHE A 924 3.42 1.60 -16.11
CA PHE A 924 3.69 2.37 -17.32
C PHE A 924 3.24 1.65 -18.59
N ILE A 925 3.01 2.46 -19.62
CA ILE A 925 2.86 2.01 -21.01
C ILE A 925 3.94 2.67 -21.84
N GLN A 926 4.43 1.96 -22.86
CA GLN A 926 5.50 2.48 -23.71
C GLN A 926 5.42 1.94 -25.13
N ASP A 927 6.03 2.69 -26.04
CA ASP A 927 6.34 2.28 -27.40
C ASP A 927 7.84 2.51 -27.68
N ASN A 928 8.25 2.43 -28.94
CA ASN A 928 9.66 2.60 -29.32
C ASN A 928 10.18 4.04 -29.13
N GLN A 929 9.29 5.03 -28.95
CA GLN A 929 9.61 6.46 -28.95
C GLN A 929 9.35 7.14 -27.60
N LYS A 930 8.36 6.66 -26.83
CA LYS A 930 7.88 7.34 -25.63
C LYS A 930 7.30 6.37 -24.60
N ARG A 931 7.33 6.80 -23.34
CA ARG A 931 6.76 6.10 -22.19
C ARG A 931 5.92 7.07 -21.37
N LEU A 932 4.74 6.62 -20.95
CA LEU A 932 3.93 7.26 -19.93
C LEU A 932 3.98 6.41 -18.66
N THR A 933 4.55 6.95 -17.59
CA THR A 933 4.64 6.31 -16.27
C THR A 933 3.66 6.97 -15.29
N VAL A 934 2.89 6.14 -14.60
CA VAL A 934 2.02 6.51 -13.48
C VAL A 934 2.66 5.98 -12.20
N LEU A 935 3.15 6.88 -11.36
CA LEU A 935 3.53 6.57 -9.99
C LEU A 935 2.32 6.78 -9.07
N THR A 936 2.17 5.95 -8.04
CA THR A 936 1.08 6.02 -7.06
C THR A 936 1.62 6.06 -5.63
N GLN A 937 0.92 6.74 -4.72
CA GLN A 937 1.26 6.76 -3.29
C GLN A 937 0.45 5.74 -2.47
N GLN A 938 -0.50 5.06 -3.10
CA GLN A 938 -1.38 4.08 -2.49
C GLN A 938 -1.55 2.89 -3.44
N SER A 939 -1.75 1.69 -2.90
CA SER A 939 -2.05 0.52 -3.72
C SER A 939 -3.45 0.62 -4.33
N SER A 940 -3.58 0.18 -5.58
CA SER A 940 -4.85 0.13 -6.31
C SER A 940 -4.83 -0.98 -7.38
N GLY A 941 -5.90 -1.09 -8.16
CA GLY A 941 -5.96 -1.86 -9.41
C GLY A 941 -5.66 -1.00 -10.64
N VAL A 942 -5.02 -1.60 -11.65
CA VAL A 942 -4.68 -0.97 -12.93
C VAL A 942 -4.94 -1.91 -14.11
N THR A 943 -5.31 -1.35 -15.26
CA THR A 943 -5.37 -2.08 -16.54
C THR A 943 -5.03 -1.18 -17.73
N SER A 944 -4.78 -1.80 -18.89
CA SER A 944 -4.64 -1.14 -20.19
C SER A 944 -5.55 -1.84 -21.19
N GLN A 945 -6.83 -1.43 -21.24
CA GLN A 945 -7.83 -2.09 -22.07
C GLN A 945 -7.61 -1.83 -23.57
N ARG A 946 -7.15 -0.62 -23.91
CA ARG A 946 -6.96 -0.17 -25.29
C ARG A 946 -5.56 0.36 -25.48
N ASP A 947 -5.19 0.50 -26.75
CA ASP A 947 -3.92 1.14 -27.09
C ASP A 947 -3.91 2.59 -26.59
N GLY A 948 -2.81 2.99 -25.97
CA GLY A 948 -2.63 4.30 -25.36
C GLY A 948 -3.40 4.53 -24.05
N GLU A 949 -4.08 3.53 -23.48
CA GLU A 949 -4.93 3.69 -22.30
C GLU A 949 -4.30 3.14 -21.01
N ILE A 950 -4.36 3.90 -19.92
CA ILE A 950 -4.19 3.41 -18.54
C ILE A 950 -5.44 3.75 -17.74
N GLU A 951 -6.03 2.75 -17.08
CA GLU A 951 -7.18 2.89 -16.18
C GLU A 951 -6.77 2.46 -14.76
N VAL A 952 -7.03 3.31 -13.75
CA VAL A 952 -6.69 3.09 -12.33
C VAL A 952 -7.92 3.26 -11.45
N TRP A 953 -8.15 2.33 -10.52
CA TRP A 953 -9.29 2.39 -9.58
C TRP A 953 -9.03 3.41 -8.46
N LEU A 954 -10.10 4.08 -8.00
CA LEU A 954 -10.00 5.14 -6.99
C LEU A 954 -10.79 4.85 -5.71
N ASP A 955 -12.00 4.30 -5.84
CA ASP A 955 -12.85 3.83 -4.72
C ASP A 955 -14.00 2.96 -5.25
N ARG A 956 -14.64 2.17 -4.38
CA ARG A 956 -15.76 1.28 -4.72
C ARG A 956 -16.76 1.13 -3.58
N THR A 957 -18.06 1.16 -3.89
CA THR A 957 -19.16 0.89 -2.96
C THR A 957 -20.13 -0.14 -3.51
N LEU A 958 -20.47 -1.15 -2.71
CA LEU A 958 -21.11 -2.39 -3.16
C LEU A 958 -22.24 -2.76 -2.23
N ALA A 959 -23.41 -3.13 -2.76
CA ALA A 959 -24.62 -3.41 -1.96
C ALA A 959 -24.87 -4.89 -1.68
N GLN A 960 -23.88 -5.74 -1.94
CA GLN A 960 -23.95 -7.18 -1.76
C GLN A 960 -22.60 -7.76 -1.32
N ASP A 961 -22.65 -8.94 -0.72
CA ASP A 961 -21.49 -9.81 -0.46
C ASP A 961 -21.17 -10.65 -1.71
N ASP A 962 -19.92 -11.03 -1.90
CA ASP A 962 -19.42 -11.83 -3.02
C ASP A 962 -19.24 -13.32 -2.68
N SER A 963 -19.78 -13.77 -1.54
CA SER A 963 -19.80 -15.16 -1.09
C SER A 963 -18.41 -15.77 -0.89
N ARG A 964 -17.46 -14.98 -0.38
CA ARG A 964 -16.12 -15.45 0.04
C ARG A 964 -15.90 -15.52 1.56
N GLY A 965 -16.93 -15.24 2.35
CA GLY A 965 -16.94 -15.54 3.79
C GLY A 965 -17.08 -14.30 4.68
N MET A 966 -16.71 -13.11 4.18
CA MET A 966 -16.88 -11.85 4.91
C MET A 966 -18.34 -11.62 5.33
N GLY A 967 -19.30 -11.91 4.44
CA GLY A 967 -20.73 -11.97 4.76
C GLY A 967 -21.40 -10.60 4.89
N GLN A 968 -20.91 -9.57 4.20
CA GLN A 968 -21.49 -8.22 4.21
C GLN A 968 -21.20 -7.42 2.93
N PRO A 969 -21.95 -6.34 2.66
CA PRO A 969 -21.62 -5.37 1.61
C PRO A 969 -20.45 -4.45 2.01
N VAL A 970 -19.87 -3.74 1.03
CA VAL A 970 -18.87 -2.67 1.26
C VAL A 970 -19.57 -1.32 1.22
N LYS A 971 -19.86 -0.74 2.39
CA LYS A 971 -20.70 0.48 2.54
C LYS A 971 -20.18 1.53 3.52
N ASP A 972 -19.03 1.29 4.12
CA ASP A 972 -18.42 2.17 5.11
C ASP A 972 -17.26 3.00 4.51
N ASN A 973 -17.44 3.42 3.25
CA ASN A 973 -16.50 4.28 2.53
C ASN A 973 -16.23 5.60 3.29
N SER A 974 -14.97 6.02 3.29
CA SER A 974 -14.50 7.34 3.71
C SER A 974 -14.07 8.16 2.49
N ILE A 975 -14.12 9.50 2.59
CA ILE A 975 -13.49 10.34 1.56
C ILE A 975 -12.00 9.98 1.49
N THR A 976 -11.56 9.58 0.31
CA THR A 976 -10.19 9.08 0.10
C THR A 976 -9.42 10.00 -0.84
N ARG A 977 -8.16 10.28 -0.51
CA ARG A 977 -7.20 10.97 -1.37
C ARG A 977 -6.39 9.94 -2.16
N ASN A 978 -6.39 10.06 -3.48
CA ASN A 978 -5.57 9.27 -4.38
C ASN A 978 -4.51 10.18 -5.02
N THR A 979 -3.23 9.89 -4.77
CA THR A 979 -2.11 10.72 -5.22
C THR A 979 -1.33 9.99 -6.31
N PHE A 980 -1.10 10.66 -7.44
CA PHE A 980 -0.35 10.13 -8.57
C PHE A 980 0.72 11.12 -9.06
N LYS A 981 1.82 10.62 -9.62
CA LYS A 981 2.72 11.42 -10.46
C LYS A 981 2.75 10.85 -11.87
N ILE A 982 2.49 11.69 -12.87
CA ILE A 982 2.51 11.30 -14.29
C ILE A 982 3.79 11.83 -14.92
N ILE A 983 4.56 10.92 -15.51
CA ILE A 983 5.84 11.21 -16.15
C ILE A 983 5.71 10.78 -17.61
N LEU A 984 6.04 11.70 -18.52
CA LEU A 984 6.15 11.41 -19.95
C LEU A 984 7.61 11.53 -20.35
N GLU A 985 8.16 10.48 -20.97
CA GLU A 985 9.57 10.42 -21.34
C GLU A 985 9.71 10.06 -22.81
N SER A 986 10.67 10.68 -23.49
CA SER A 986 11.11 10.28 -24.84
C SER A 986 12.30 9.32 -24.77
N THR A 987 12.35 8.35 -25.69
CA THR A 987 13.41 7.36 -25.79
C THR A 987 14.56 7.85 -26.66
N SER A 988 15.76 7.31 -26.41
CA SER A 988 16.85 7.28 -27.38
C SER A 988 16.62 6.18 -28.44
N PRO A 989 17.19 6.28 -29.66
CA PRO A 989 16.97 5.30 -30.74
C PRO A 989 17.38 3.85 -30.43
N SER A 990 18.07 3.59 -29.32
CA SER A 990 18.53 2.27 -28.87
C SER A 990 17.66 1.67 -27.76
N SER A 991 16.45 2.18 -27.51
CA SER A 991 15.55 1.68 -26.46
C SER A 991 14.99 0.29 -26.78
N ASN A 992 14.74 -0.48 -25.73
CA ASN A 992 14.05 -1.76 -25.82
C ASN A 992 12.60 -1.60 -25.34
N PRO A 993 11.58 -1.76 -26.21
CA PRO A 993 10.18 -1.65 -25.82
C PRO A 993 9.70 -2.75 -24.85
N ASP A 994 10.52 -3.78 -24.59
CA ASP A 994 10.25 -4.82 -23.59
C ASP A 994 10.96 -4.58 -22.25
N SER A 995 11.62 -3.43 -22.08
CA SER A 995 12.25 -3.06 -20.82
C SER A 995 11.24 -3.00 -19.68
N ILE A 996 11.52 -3.75 -18.61
CA ILE A 996 10.74 -3.75 -17.36
C ILE A 996 11.29 -2.76 -16.32
N TYR A 997 12.34 -1.99 -16.62
CA TYR A 997 12.96 -1.09 -15.65
C TYR A 997 12.45 0.34 -15.81
N LEU A 998 12.19 1.01 -14.69
CA LEU A 998 11.94 2.44 -14.67
C LEU A 998 13.17 3.21 -15.14
N SER A 999 12.97 4.41 -15.66
CA SER A 999 14.09 5.33 -15.87
C SER A 999 14.69 5.75 -14.51
N PRO A 1000 15.95 6.20 -14.46
CA PRO A 1000 16.51 6.68 -13.21
C PRO A 1000 15.74 7.86 -12.60
N TYR A 1001 15.18 8.74 -13.45
CA TYR A 1001 14.31 9.84 -12.99
C TYR A 1001 13.05 9.30 -12.32
N SER A 1002 12.36 8.35 -12.96
CA SER A 1002 11.17 7.70 -12.42
C SER A 1002 11.46 6.95 -11.11
N ASN A 1003 12.61 6.26 -11.01
CA ASN A 1003 13.05 5.60 -9.77
C ASN A 1003 13.20 6.60 -8.61
N ARG A 1004 13.94 7.70 -8.81
CA ARG A 1004 14.12 8.71 -7.75
C ARG A 1004 12.82 9.42 -7.39
N LEU A 1005 11.97 9.70 -8.38
CA LEU A 1005 10.70 10.36 -8.12
C LEU A 1005 9.74 9.45 -7.35
N SER A 1006 9.73 8.15 -7.66
CA SER A 1006 8.99 7.13 -6.90
C SER A 1006 9.49 7.02 -5.47
N GLU A 1007 10.81 7.05 -5.26
CA GLU A 1007 11.40 7.07 -3.93
C GLU A 1007 10.96 8.30 -3.13
N TYR A 1008 11.04 9.50 -3.71
CA TYR A 1008 10.59 10.73 -3.04
C TYR A 1008 9.08 10.77 -2.81
N MET A 1009 8.26 10.16 -3.68
CA MET A 1009 6.81 10.06 -3.50
C MET A 1009 6.43 9.24 -2.27
N HIS A 1010 7.19 8.18 -1.98
CA HIS A 1010 6.96 7.32 -0.81
C HIS A 1010 7.68 7.83 0.44
N SER A 1011 8.75 8.59 0.29
CA SER A 1011 9.51 9.19 1.40
C SER A 1011 9.72 10.71 1.20
N PRO A 1012 8.64 11.51 1.20
CA PRO A 1012 8.74 12.96 1.02
C PRO A 1012 9.29 13.65 2.27
N PHE A 1013 9.60 14.94 2.19
CA PHE A 1013 10.10 15.69 3.34
C PHE A 1013 9.14 15.66 4.54
N ILE A 1014 9.72 15.60 5.74
CA ILE A 1014 8.98 15.78 7.00
C ILE A 1014 9.29 17.17 7.55
N ALA A 1015 8.30 18.08 7.47
CA ALA A 1015 8.39 19.39 8.10
C ALA A 1015 7.93 19.33 9.57
N SER A 1016 8.72 19.96 10.44
CA SER A 1016 8.51 20.02 11.89
C SER A 1016 8.56 21.47 12.39
N LEU A 1017 7.66 21.84 13.30
CA LEU A 1017 7.62 23.16 13.94
C LEU A 1017 8.32 23.13 15.30
N LEU A 1018 9.21 24.10 15.53
CA LEU A 1018 9.97 24.24 16.77
C LEU A 1018 9.45 25.41 17.62
N THR A 1019 9.76 25.41 18.93
CA THR A 1019 9.53 26.55 19.83
C THR A 1019 10.80 27.04 20.52
N GLY A 1020 10.84 28.35 20.80
CA GLY A 1020 11.90 29.01 21.57
C GLY A 1020 12.73 30.01 20.75
N SER A 1021 13.56 30.80 21.43
CA SER A 1021 14.61 31.58 20.76
C SER A 1021 15.67 30.60 20.27
N VAL A 1022 15.57 30.16 19.02
CA VAL A 1022 16.62 29.37 18.36
C VAL A 1022 17.91 30.22 18.37
N THR A 1023 18.91 29.77 19.13
CA THR A 1023 20.15 30.55 19.36
C THR A 1023 21.35 30.04 18.55
N LYS A 1024 21.24 28.89 17.87
CA LYS A 1024 22.31 28.29 17.07
C LYS A 1024 21.77 27.70 15.76
N ASP A 1025 22.60 27.72 14.71
CA ASP A 1025 22.38 26.90 13.52
C ASP A 1025 22.75 25.45 13.85
N SER A 1026 21.75 24.71 14.34
CA SER A 1026 21.87 23.30 14.76
C SER A 1026 21.23 22.37 13.74
N SER A 1027 21.31 22.69 12.44
CA SER A 1027 20.86 21.78 11.39
C SER A 1027 21.55 20.42 11.55
N PHE A 1028 20.76 19.36 11.71
CA PHE A 1028 21.27 18.00 11.82
C PHE A 1028 21.78 17.50 10.46
N THR A 1029 23.03 17.05 10.43
CA THR A 1029 23.63 16.37 9.27
C THR A 1029 23.80 14.88 9.57
N GLY A 1030 23.08 14.01 8.86
CA GLY A 1030 23.05 12.58 9.15
C GLY A 1030 24.15 11.76 8.49
N LEU A 1031 24.58 12.13 7.28
CA LEU A 1031 25.74 11.54 6.63
C LEU A 1031 26.97 12.42 6.86
N LYS A 1032 28.16 11.81 6.86
CA LYS A 1032 29.40 12.60 6.78
C LYS A 1032 29.37 13.38 5.45
N ALA A 1033 29.39 14.71 5.55
CA ALA A 1033 29.20 15.66 4.44
C ALA A 1033 30.18 15.50 3.25
N ALA A 1034 31.16 14.58 3.33
CA ALA A 1034 32.17 14.33 2.31
C ALA A 1034 31.93 13.07 1.44
N THR A 1035 30.81 12.35 1.60
CA THR A 1035 30.61 11.05 0.93
C THR A 1035 29.61 11.14 -0.22
N THR A 1036 30.10 11.04 -1.45
CA THR A 1036 29.26 10.89 -2.66
C THR A 1036 28.73 9.45 -2.71
N LEU A 1037 27.42 9.26 -2.66
CA LEU A 1037 26.78 7.94 -2.76
C LEU A 1037 26.26 7.69 -4.19
N PRO A 1038 26.27 6.42 -4.68
CA PRO A 1038 25.69 6.06 -5.96
C PRO A 1038 24.22 6.44 -6.04
N HIS A 1039 23.83 7.05 -7.14
CA HIS A 1039 22.47 7.58 -7.33
C HIS A 1039 21.39 6.50 -7.50
N ASP A 1040 21.79 5.28 -7.81
CA ASP A 1040 20.93 4.09 -7.88
C ASP A 1040 20.87 3.35 -6.52
N ALA A 1041 21.56 3.83 -5.48
CA ALA A 1041 21.45 3.33 -4.12
C ALA A 1041 20.22 3.90 -3.41
N LYS A 1042 19.43 3.01 -2.81
CA LYS A 1042 18.26 3.32 -1.98
C LYS A 1042 18.48 2.85 -0.56
N LEU A 1043 18.17 3.70 0.41
CA LEU A 1043 18.00 3.27 1.79
C LEU A 1043 16.62 2.67 1.96
N VAL A 1044 16.55 1.35 2.17
CA VAL A 1044 15.29 0.69 2.53
C VAL A 1044 14.97 1.03 3.98
N ASN A 1045 15.92 0.83 4.89
CA ASN A 1045 15.79 1.26 6.28
C ASN A 1045 17.18 1.35 6.95
N LEU A 1046 17.31 2.25 7.93
CA LEU A 1046 18.39 2.20 8.92
C LEU A 1046 17.75 1.87 10.28
N ARG A 1047 17.54 0.57 10.50
CA ARG A 1047 16.66 0.04 11.53
C ARG A 1047 17.39 -0.12 12.88
N PRO A 1048 16.90 0.49 13.97
CA PRO A 1048 17.34 0.16 15.32
C PRO A 1048 16.83 -1.24 15.71
N THR A 1049 17.67 -2.05 16.34
CA THR A 1049 17.34 -3.45 16.65
C THR A 1049 18.07 -3.95 17.89
N LYS A 1050 17.45 -4.94 18.56
CA LYS A 1050 18.05 -5.70 19.66
C LYS A 1050 18.32 -7.13 19.22
N VAL A 1051 19.52 -7.38 18.71
CA VAL A 1051 19.94 -8.70 18.25
C VAL A 1051 20.34 -9.58 19.45
N ASN A 1052 20.02 -10.88 19.39
CA ASN A 1052 20.43 -11.91 20.36
C ASN A 1052 20.14 -11.60 21.84
N GLY A 1053 19.04 -10.88 22.12
CA GLY A 1053 18.67 -10.54 23.49
C GLY A 1053 19.58 -9.51 24.17
N SER A 1054 20.41 -8.78 23.40
CA SER A 1054 21.19 -7.64 23.92
C SER A 1054 20.29 -6.64 24.63
N SER A 1055 20.79 -6.08 25.73
CA SER A 1055 20.13 -4.99 26.45
C SER A 1055 20.20 -3.66 25.69
N LYS A 1056 21.21 -3.51 24.82
CA LYS A 1056 21.45 -2.29 24.04
C LYS A 1056 20.86 -2.39 22.64
N ILE A 1057 20.60 -1.22 22.07
CA ILE A 1057 20.13 -1.06 20.70
C ILE A 1057 21.35 -0.96 19.78
N SER A 1058 21.38 -1.84 18.78
CA SER A 1058 22.30 -1.82 17.64
C SER A 1058 21.56 -1.35 16.38
N VAL A 1059 22.26 -1.20 15.26
CA VAL A 1059 21.68 -0.65 14.02
C VAL A 1059 21.94 -1.58 12.85
N ALA A 1060 20.89 -1.83 12.07
CA ALA A 1060 20.96 -2.54 10.80
C ALA A 1060 20.70 -1.60 9.63
N LEU A 1061 21.60 -1.59 8.66
CA LEU A 1061 21.48 -0.87 7.40
C LEU A 1061 20.96 -1.83 6.31
N ILE A 1062 19.79 -1.53 5.76
CA ILE A 1062 19.18 -2.27 4.66
C ILE A 1062 19.30 -1.41 3.39
N LEU A 1063 20.13 -1.85 2.45
CA LEU A 1063 20.37 -1.17 1.18
C LEU A 1063 19.75 -1.95 0.02
N ARG A 1064 19.22 -1.21 -0.95
CA ARG A 1064 18.81 -1.73 -2.25
C ARG A 1064 19.55 -0.96 -3.34
N ARG A 1065 19.86 -1.62 -4.44
CA ARG A 1065 20.29 -0.96 -5.68
C ARG A 1065 19.18 -1.05 -6.74
N TYR A 1066 18.82 0.07 -7.38
CA TYR A 1066 17.83 0.05 -8.45
C TYR A 1066 18.42 -0.50 -9.75
N GLY A 1067 17.63 -1.28 -10.48
CA GLY A 1067 17.83 -1.48 -11.92
C GLY A 1067 17.13 -0.36 -12.68
N SER A 1068 17.80 0.22 -13.69
CA SER A 1068 17.26 1.35 -14.45
C SER A 1068 17.36 1.14 -15.96
N ASP A 1069 16.36 1.65 -16.67
CA ASP A 1069 16.39 1.79 -18.12
C ASP A 1069 16.91 3.17 -18.50
N CYS A 1070 18.18 3.23 -18.86
CA CYS A 1070 18.87 4.49 -19.14
C CYS A 1070 18.63 4.98 -20.58
N SER A 1071 17.85 4.26 -21.39
CA SER A 1071 17.46 4.71 -22.74
C SER A 1071 16.47 5.87 -22.71
N PHE A 1072 15.83 6.10 -21.55
CA PHE A 1072 14.98 7.24 -21.22
C PHE A 1072 15.80 8.20 -20.35
N SER A 1073 16.42 9.23 -20.94
CA SER A 1073 17.10 10.27 -20.14
C SER A 1073 17.11 11.64 -20.83
N GLN A 1074 16.21 12.52 -20.39
CA GLN A 1074 16.31 13.98 -20.60
C GLN A 1074 17.07 14.67 -19.45
N MET A 1075 17.39 13.98 -18.34
CA MET A 1075 18.09 14.60 -17.21
C MET A 1075 19.28 13.78 -16.69
N ALA A 1076 20.45 14.41 -16.84
CA ALA A 1076 21.75 14.15 -16.22
C ALA A 1076 22.39 12.76 -16.41
N SER A 1077 23.61 12.79 -16.95
CA SER A 1077 24.61 11.74 -16.82
C SER A 1077 24.71 11.29 -15.37
N LEU A 1078 24.25 10.08 -15.07
CA LEU A 1078 24.63 9.39 -13.85
C LEU A 1078 26.06 8.95 -14.07
N ASP A 1079 27.01 9.69 -13.48
CA ASP A 1079 28.38 9.20 -13.37
C ASP A 1079 28.38 8.07 -12.35
N ASP A 1080 28.28 6.84 -12.86
CA ASP A 1080 27.79 5.68 -12.11
C ASP A 1080 28.95 4.77 -11.63
N SER A 1081 30.16 5.34 -11.52
CA SER A 1081 31.39 4.63 -11.14
C SER A 1081 31.64 4.54 -9.63
N SER A 1082 30.63 4.74 -8.77
CA SER A 1082 30.82 4.93 -7.32
C SER A 1082 30.47 3.72 -6.44
N TRP A 1083 30.17 2.54 -7.01
CA TRP A 1083 30.11 1.29 -6.25
C TRP A 1083 31.52 0.67 -6.12
N PRO A 1084 31.88 0.05 -4.99
CA PRO A 1084 31.05 -0.22 -3.80
C PRO A 1084 30.91 0.98 -2.84
N ILE A 1085 29.89 0.96 -1.97
CA ILE A 1085 29.69 2.01 -0.95
C ILE A 1085 30.51 1.70 0.29
N SER A 1086 31.38 2.61 0.72
CA SER A 1086 32.06 2.51 2.02
C SER A 1086 31.06 2.59 3.17
N LEU A 1087 31.00 1.56 4.02
CA LEU A 1087 30.10 1.51 5.19
C LEU A 1087 30.48 2.56 6.26
N SER A 1088 31.70 3.09 6.21
CA SER A 1088 32.14 4.19 7.06
C SER A 1088 31.44 5.54 6.79
N ALA A 1089 30.68 5.61 5.68
CA ALA A 1089 29.74 6.69 5.38
C ALA A 1089 28.60 6.78 6.41
N PHE A 1090 28.18 5.62 6.94
CA PHE A 1090 27.07 5.51 7.89
C PHE A 1090 27.56 5.38 9.34
N SER A 1091 28.64 4.63 9.57
CA SER A 1091 29.12 4.35 10.92
C SER A 1091 30.62 4.04 10.94
N THR A 1092 31.36 4.51 11.94
CA THR A 1092 32.75 4.10 12.15
C THR A 1092 32.89 2.73 12.82
N LYS A 1093 31.78 2.12 13.22
CA LYS A 1093 31.77 0.79 13.84
C LYS A 1093 32.00 -0.29 12.79
N LYS A 1094 32.41 -1.47 13.26
CA LYS A 1094 32.50 -2.66 12.42
C LYS A 1094 31.13 -3.08 11.95
N ALA A 1095 31.05 -3.59 10.73
CA ALA A 1095 29.82 -4.10 10.15
C ALA A 1095 29.99 -5.56 9.75
N SER A 1096 28.90 -6.31 9.81
CA SER A 1096 28.79 -7.67 9.28
C SER A 1096 27.64 -7.72 8.28
N GLU A 1097 27.82 -8.39 7.14
CA GLU A 1097 26.72 -8.69 6.22
C GLU A 1097 25.89 -9.83 6.80
N THR A 1098 24.57 -9.69 6.77
CA THR A 1098 23.62 -10.61 7.42
C THR A 1098 22.46 -10.96 6.49
N SER A 1099 21.70 -12.01 6.82
CA SER A 1099 20.38 -12.25 6.23
C SER A 1099 19.43 -11.07 6.49
N LEU A 1100 18.34 -10.97 5.73
CA LEU A 1100 17.34 -9.89 5.83
C LEU A 1100 16.88 -9.67 7.27
N THR A 1101 16.70 -10.75 8.02
CA THR A 1101 16.18 -10.74 9.39
C THR A 1101 17.25 -10.65 10.48
N LEU A 1102 18.52 -10.52 10.12
CA LEU A 1102 19.67 -10.47 11.03
C LEU A 1102 19.90 -11.77 11.83
N LEU A 1103 19.35 -12.88 11.35
CA LEU A 1103 19.43 -14.17 12.04
C LEU A 1103 20.73 -14.90 11.70
N ASP A 1104 21.23 -14.72 10.48
CA ASP A 1104 22.43 -15.36 9.97
C ASP A 1104 23.48 -14.31 9.60
N THR A 1105 24.72 -14.50 10.06
CA THR A 1105 25.87 -13.71 9.60
C THR A 1105 26.42 -14.34 8.33
N LEU A 1106 26.42 -13.58 7.23
CA LEU A 1106 26.88 -14.02 5.91
C LEU A 1106 28.36 -13.69 5.70
N ALA A 1107 28.83 -12.54 6.21
CA ALA A 1107 30.22 -12.15 6.21
C ALA A 1107 30.54 -11.21 7.37
N GLU A 1108 31.67 -11.40 8.05
CA GLU A 1108 32.11 -10.55 9.16
C GLU A 1108 33.09 -9.46 8.72
N ASN A 1109 33.14 -8.34 9.47
CA ASN A 1109 34.10 -7.25 9.29
C ASN A 1109 34.10 -6.65 7.86
N VAL A 1110 32.92 -6.49 7.28
CA VAL A 1110 32.73 -5.90 5.95
C VAL A 1110 32.95 -4.38 6.04
N ALA A 1111 33.81 -3.84 5.16
CA ALA A 1111 34.09 -2.41 5.09
C ALA A 1111 33.30 -1.69 3.97
N GLU A 1112 32.90 -2.43 2.95
CA GLU A 1112 32.28 -1.91 1.74
C GLU A 1112 31.04 -2.73 1.37
N ALA A 1113 29.95 -2.05 1.04
CA ALA A 1113 28.73 -2.63 0.52
C ALA A 1113 28.80 -2.69 -1.02
N ASN A 1114 29.00 -3.89 -1.55
CA ASN A 1114 28.91 -4.16 -2.99
C ASN A 1114 27.56 -4.81 -3.32
N LEU A 1115 26.72 -4.13 -4.10
CA LEU A 1115 25.40 -4.58 -4.50
C LEU A 1115 25.28 -4.57 -6.03
N GLU A 1116 24.78 -5.67 -6.58
CA GLU A 1116 24.33 -5.72 -7.97
C GLU A 1116 22.96 -5.02 -8.10
N PRO A 1117 22.59 -4.49 -9.28
CA PRO A 1117 21.27 -3.92 -9.48
C PRO A 1117 20.15 -4.89 -9.11
N MET A 1118 19.03 -4.34 -8.62
CA MET A 1118 17.87 -5.06 -8.08
C MET A 1118 18.08 -5.79 -6.75
N LYS A 1119 19.33 -6.00 -6.30
CA LYS A 1119 19.59 -6.73 -5.05
C LYS A 1119 19.31 -5.87 -3.81
N ILE A 1120 18.92 -6.56 -2.74
CA ILE A 1120 18.84 -6.03 -1.37
C ILE A 1120 19.92 -6.72 -0.53
N LYS A 1121 20.65 -5.95 0.28
CA LYS A 1121 21.61 -6.47 1.27
C LYS A 1121 21.44 -5.79 2.61
N VAL A 1122 21.78 -6.52 3.68
CA VAL A 1122 21.68 -6.03 5.06
C VAL A 1122 23.05 -6.08 5.73
N PHE A 1123 23.41 -4.98 6.39
CA PHE A 1123 24.64 -4.83 7.14
C PHE A 1123 24.31 -4.46 8.58
N HIS A 1124 24.75 -5.26 9.54
CA HIS A 1124 24.58 -5.01 10.95
C HIS A 1124 25.82 -4.35 11.52
N PHE A 1125 25.66 -3.20 12.18
CA PHE A 1125 26.77 -2.52 12.86
C PHE A 1125 26.89 -3.03 14.30
N ASP A 1126 28.01 -3.70 14.57
CA ASP A 1126 28.34 -4.24 15.89
C ASP A 1126 28.52 -3.12 16.93
N GLU A 1127 28.45 -3.48 18.22
CA GLU A 1127 28.58 -2.53 19.33
C GLU A 1127 29.92 -1.80 19.42
#